data_AF-A0A7L0AVF4-F1
#
_entry.id   AF-A0A7L0AVF4-F1
#
_cell.length_a   1.000
_cell.length_b   1.000
_cell.length_c   1.000
_cell.angle_alpha   90.00
_cell.angle_beta   90.00
_cell.angle_gamma   90.00
#
_symmetry.space_group_name_H-M   'P 1'
#
loop_
_entity.id
_entity.type
_entity.pdbx_description
1 polymer ?
#
loop_
_entity_poly.entity_id
_entity_poly.type
_entity_poly.pdbx_seq_one_letter_code
_entity_poly.pdbx_strand_id
1 'polypeptide(L)'
;MENKSLEGSPSDLKLVAHPRAKSKVWKYFGFDTNAEGCILQWKKIYCRICMAQIAYSGNTSNLSYHLEKNHPDEFCEFVKSNTEQMREAFATAFSKIKPESSQQVVQDSLIVKTYQNYENKKHQELTAAVISLICEGMYPASIVDEPTFKALLRTADPRYELPSRKYFCTKAIPEKYNAIREIVLKELTEVLWCGISTDMWRSENQNRSYVTVAVHFLSSSPANCLAVNSRCLKTFEVPEDNTAETITRVLYETFIEWGINTKVFGATTDYSKDIVKACSLLDIPVQMPCLGHTFNAGIQQAFQLPKLCSLLARCRKLVEYFQQSTVAMYMLSEKQKQQNILHCMLVSDRVSWWGSTLAMLQRLKEQQFVIAAVLVEDSNNHHLMLEASEWNTIEGLVELLQPFKQVAEMMSASKYPTISMVKPLLHMLLNTTLNIKENDLKEISMAKEVIAKELSTTYQHTPEIDMFLNVATFLDPRYKKLPFLSAFERQQVENRVVEEAKSLLEKVKENTFRTEEKFFAVSEEPPVKKIIISSTPPPTSVINNMLAEIFCQTGGVEDQEEWHAQIVEELSNFKSQKVLGLNEDPLKWWSDRLALFPVLPKVLQKYWCILATRVFPERLFGSSANVVSAKRNRLAPAHVDEQIFLYENSRNGSEAEPEDEDEGEWGLEQEQIFNLNDSVNVNNNFFNIRDSGFV
;
A
#
# COMPACT_ATOMS: atom_id res chain seq x y z
N MET A 1 -52.65 -35.00 12.71
CA MET A 1 -52.57 -35.81 13.94
C MET A 1 -51.23 -35.47 14.55
N GLU A 2 -51.09 -34.80 15.68
CA GLU A 2 -51.93 -34.71 16.87
C GLU A 2 -51.98 -33.26 17.40
N ASN A 3 -53.15 -32.88 17.90
CA ASN A 3 -53.34 -31.72 18.77
C ASN A 3 -52.89 -32.10 20.19
N LYS A 4 -52.15 -31.21 20.85
CA LYS A 4 -52.27 -30.98 22.30
C LYS A 4 -52.32 -29.47 22.57
N SER A 5 -53.56 -28.99 22.65
CA SER A 5 -54.11 -28.04 23.63
C SER A 5 -53.40 -28.06 25.00
N LEU A 6 -53.35 -27.03 25.85
CA LEU A 6 -54.08 -25.77 26.05
C LEU A 6 -53.22 -24.89 27.01
N GLU A 7 -53.40 -23.57 26.87
CA GLU A 7 -53.43 -22.55 27.94
C GLU A 7 -52.24 -22.33 28.89
N GLY A 8 -51.61 -21.17 28.71
CA GLY A 8 -51.10 -20.32 29.78
C GLY A 8 -51.13 -18.88 29.30
N SER A 9 -52.00 -18.05 29.87
CA SER A 9 -51.98 -16.60 29.66
C SER A 9 -50.60 -16.03 30.01
N PRO A 10 -50.09 -15.00 29.32
CA PRO A 10 -48.81 -14.37 29.66
C PRO A 10 -49.03 -13.47 30.87
N SER A 11 -49.20 -14.08 32.03
CA SER A 11 -49.45 -13.42 33.30
C SER A 11 -48.23 -13.64 34.20
N ASP A 12 -47.41 -12.58 34.30
CA ASP A 12 -46.33 -12.36 35.28
C ASP A 12 -45.05 -13.21 35.17
N LEU A 13 -44.34 -13.14 34.04
CA LEU A 13 -42.90 -13.44 34.01
C LEU A 13 -42.14 -12.35 34.79
N LYS A 14 -41.56 -12.69 35.95
CA LYS A 14 -40.67 -11.79 36.69
C LYS A 14 -39.28 -11.81 36.07
N LEU A 15 -39.01 -10.83 35.22
CA LEU A 15 -37.71 -10.69 34.53
C LEU A 15 -36.69 -9.93 35.39
N VAL A 16 -35.56 -10.56 35.70
CA VAL A 16 -34.42 -9.94 36.43
C VAL A 16 -33.21 -9.74 35.53
N ALA A 17 -32.45 -8.67 35.74
CA ALA A 17 -31.18 -8.44 35.04
C ALA A 17 -30.09 -9.40 35.54
N HIS A 18 -29.02 -9.58 34.76
CA HIS A 18 -27.88 -10.41 35.18
C HIS A 18 -27.23 -9.85 36.47
N PRO A 19 -26.94 -10.66 37.52
CA PRO A 19 -26.44 -10.17 38.81
C PRO A 19 -25.09 -9.43 38.75
N ARG A 20 -24.30 -9.67 37.70
CA ARG A 20 -23.01 -8.98 37.42
C ARG A 20 -23.08 -8.00 36.24
N ALA A 21 -24.27 -7.57 35.85
CA ALA A 21 -24.49 -6.65 34.74
C ALA A 21 -23.84 -5.27 35.01
N LYS A 22 -22.91 -4.85 34.15
CA LYS A 22 -22.35 -3.48 34.15
C LYS A 22 -22.84 -2.61 32.99
N SER A 23 -23.34 -3.24 31.92
CA SER A 23 -23.81 -2.54 30.71
C SER A 23 -25.24 -2.03 30.87
N LYS A 24 -25.56 -0.88 30.26
CA LYS A 24 -26.93 -0.34 30.26
C LYS A 24 -27.91 -1.15 29.39
N VAL A 25 -27.41 -2.08 28.56
CA VAL A 25 -28.26 -2.95 27.72
C VAL A 25 -29.23 -3.79 28.57
N TRP A 26 -28.86 -4.09 29.82
CA TRP A 26 -29.67 -4.85 30.76
C TRP A 26 -30.95 -4.12 31.23
N LYS A 27 -31.11 -2.83 30.91
CA LYS A 27 -32.39 -2.10 31.04
C LYS A 27 -33.48 -2.73 30.17
N TYR A 28 -33.11 -3.31 29.03
CA TYR A 28 -34.05 -3.81 28.02
C TYR A 28 -34.22 -5.32 28.03
N PHE A 29 -33.44 -6.06 28.83
CA PHE A 29 -33.47 -7.51 28.85
C PHE A 29 -33.51 -8.09 30.27
N GLY A 30 -34.05 -9.29 30.42
CA GLY A 30 -34.04 -9.98 31.70
C GLY A 30 -34.25 -11.49 31.57
N PHE A 31 -33.79 -12.21 32.59
CA PHE A 31 -33.99 -13.64 32.76
C PHE A 31 -35.26 -13.90 33.54
N ASP A 32 -35.95 -14.98 33.17
CA ASP A 32 -37.11 -15.44 33.90
C ASP A 32 -36.74 -16.06 35.26
N THR A 33 -37.59 -15.83 36.26
CA THR A 33 -37.34 -16.25 37.65
C THR A 33 -38.54 -16.95 38.28
N ASN A 34 -38.26 -17.83 39.24
CA ASN A 34 -39.30 -18.41 40.09
C ASN A 34 -39.80 -17.41 41.15
N ALA A 35 -40.79 -17.82 41.96
CA ALA A 35 -41.36 -16.99 43.02
C ALA A 35 -40.33 -16.52 44.08
N GLU A 36 -39.21 -17.23 44.25
CA GLU A 36 -38.10 -16.84 45.14
C GLU A 36 -37.01 -15.98 44.45
N GLY A 37 -37.18 -15.61 43.17
CA GLY A 37 -36.24 -14.77 42.43
C GLY A 37 -35.00 -15.48 41.87
N CYS A 38 -34.98 -16.82 41.86
CA CYS A 38 -33.91 -17.61 41.25
C CYS A 38 -34.12 -17.75 39.73
N ILE A 39 -33.06 -17.53 38.95
CA ILE A 39 -33.08 -17.60 37.49
C ILE A 39 -33.31 -19.05 37.03
N LEU A 40 -34.37 -19.26 36.24
CA LEU A 40 -34.78 -20.58 35.77
C LEU A 40 -33.88 -21.10 34.63
N GLN A 41 -33.51 -20.25 33.66
CA GLN A 41 -32.73 -20.65 32.48
C GLN A 41 -31.69 -19.60 32.08
N TRP A 42 -30.42 -19.87 32.36
CA TRP A 42 -29.30 -18.96 32.09
C TRP A 42 -28.96 -18.77 30.60
N LYS A 43 -29.44 -19.66 29.72
CA LYS A 43 -29.21 -19.58 28.27
C LYS A 43 -30.32 -18.85 27.51
N LYS A 44 -31.41 -18.48 28.19
CA LYS A 44 -32.57 -17.84 27.56
C LYS A 44 -32.88 -16.53 28.27
N ILE A 45 -32.81 -15.44 27.51
CA ILE A 45 -33.09 -14.10 28.00
C ILE A 45 -34.24 -13.51 27.20
N TYR A 46 -35.08 -12.72 27.85
CA TYR A 46 -36.25 -12.10 27.23
C TYR A 46 -36.03 -10.61 27.04
N CYS A 47 -36.45 -10.10 25.88
CA CYS A 47 -36.60 -8.67 25.64
C CYS A 47 -37.78 -8.14 26.46
N ARG A 48 -37.59 -7.08 27.22
CA ARG A 48 -38.67 -6.45 28.02
C ARG A 48 -39.65 -5.66 27.17
N ILE A 49 -39.31 -5.36 25.90
CA ILE A 49 -40.13 -4.56 24.98
C ILE A 49 -41.06 -5.48 24.19
N CYS A 50 -40.51 -6.41 23.42
CA CYS A 50 -41.29 -7.31 22.55
C CYS A 50 -41.53 -8.70 23.15
N MET A 51 -41.02 -8.99 24.35
CA MET A 51 -41.09 -10.32 24.99
C MET A 51 -40.46 -11.45 24.16
N ALA A 52 -39.70 -11.13 23.12
CA ALA A 52 -38.99 -12.10 22.31
C ALA A 52 -37.89 -12.78 23.15
N GLN A 53 -37.84 -14.11 23.02
CA GLN A 53 -36.83 -14.93 23.67
C GLN A 53 -35.56 -14.99 22.82
N ILE A 54 -34.42 -14.69 23.41
CA ILE A 54 -33.11 -14.59 22.77
C ILE A 54 -32.15 -15.56 23.46
N ALA A 55 -31.24 -16.16 22.68
CA ALA A 55 -30.17 -16.99 23.21
C ALA A 55 -29.06 -16.13 23.83
N TYR A 56 -28.71 -16.41 25.09
CA TYR A 56 -27.61 -15.76 25.81
C TYR A 56 -26.39 -16.69 25.90
N SER A 57 -25.26 -16.22 25.39
CA SER A 57 -23.98 -16.95 25.32
C SER A 57 -22.87 -16.34 26.19
N GLY A 58 -23.22 -15.45 27.14
CA GLY A 58 -22.26 -14.84 28.06
C GLY A 58 -21.75 -13.45 27.65
N ASN A 59 -22.12 -12.94 26.48
CA ASN A 59 -21.87 -11.57 26.04
C ASN A 59 -23.17 -10.84 25.67
N THR A 60 -23.11 -9.52 25.46
CA THR A 60 -24.29 -8.70 25.16
C THR A 60 -24.48 -8.41 23.67
N SER A 61 -23.66 -9.00 22.78
CA SER A 61 -23.68 -8.68 21.34
C SER A 61 -25.01 -9.05 20.68
N ASN A 62 -25.55 -10.23 21.00
CA ASN A 62 -26.86 -10.68 20.49
C ASN A 62 -28.02 -9.80 20.98
N LEU A 63 -27.88 -9.21 22.17
CA LEU A 63 -28.88 -8.34 22.79
C LEU A 63 -28.88 -6.98 22.10
N SER A 64 -27.69 -6.43 21.86
CA SER A 64 -27.51 -5.19 21.09
C SER A 64 -28.03 -5.33 19.66
N TYR A 65 -27.71 -6.44 18.97
CA TYR A 65 -28.21 -6.71 17.61
C TYR A 65 -29.73 -6.81 17.56
N HIS A 66 -30.34 -7.44 18.56
CA HIS A 66 -31.80 -7.50 18.66
C HIS A 66 -32.43 -6.10 18.83
N LEU A 67 -31.86 -5.24 19.68
CA LEU A 67 -32.30 -3.85 19.82
C LEU A 67 -32.12 -3.08 18.51
N GLU A 68 -30.96 -3.17 17.87
CA GLU A 68 -30.69 -2.48 16.61
C GLU A 68 -31.70 -2.83 15.51
N LYS A 69 -32.06 -4.11 15.39
CA LYS A 69 -32.97 -4.59 14.34
C LYS A 69 -34.44 -4.41 14.64
N ASN A 70 -34.87 -4.55 15.90
CA ASN A 70 -36.29 -4.62 16.25
C ASN A 70 -36.77 -3.42 17.08
N HIS A 71 -35.85 -2.65 17.67
CA HIS A 71 -36.11 -1.52 18.59
C HIS A 71 -35.10 -0.36 18.33
N PRO A 72 -35.10 0.24 17.13
CA PRO A 72 -34.06 1.17 16.69
C PRO A 72 -33.99 2.46 17.53
N ASP A 73 -35.13 2.92 18.05
CA ASP A 73 -35.19 4.13 18.89
C ASP A 73 -34.55 3.86 20.26
N GLU A 74 -34.87 2.73 20.89
CA GLU A 74 -34.29 2.30 22.16
C GLU A 74 -32.81 1.91 22.01
N PHE A 75 -32.41 1.41 20.83
CA PHE A 75 -31.01 1.22 20.48
C PHE A 75 -30.26 2.55 20.42
N CYS A 76 -30.84 3.58 19.78
CA CYS A 76 -30.26 4.92 19.75
C CYS A 76 -30.10 5.52 21.16
N GLU A 77 -31.13 5.38 22.02
CA GLU A 77 -31.08 5.82 23.42
C GLU A 77 -30.02 5.04 24.23
N PHE A 78 -29.94 3.72 24.03
CA PHE A 78 -28.92 2.86 24.63
C PHE A 78 -27.50 3.32 24.26
N VAL A 79 -27.24 3.57 22.98
CA VAL A 79 -25.93 4.01 22.49
C VAL A 79 -25.56 5.38 23.06
N LYS A 80 -26.48 6.35 23.08
CA LYS A 80 -26.27 7.67 23.70
C LYS A 80 -25.92 7.54 25.19
N SER A 81 -26.73 6.79 25.94
CA SER A 81 -26.57 6.64 27.39
C SER A 81 -25.30 5.88 27.77
N ASN A 82 -24.88 4.89 26.96
CA ASN A 82 -23.63 4.16 27.16
C ASN A 82 -22.40 5.04 26.86
N THR A 83 -22.51 5.93 25.87
CA THR A 83 -21.46 6.89 25.50
C THR A 83 -21.27 7.96 26.60
N GLU A 84 -22.35 8.47 27.17
CA GLU A 84 -22.31 9.42 28.30
C GLU A 84 -21.72 8.81 29.57
N GLN A 85 -22.09 7.56 29.90
CA GLN A 85 -21.53 6.85 31.06
C GLN A 85 -20.02 6.64 30.94
N MET A 86 -19.54 6.33 29.73
CA MET A 86 -18.10 6.24 29.47
C MET A 86 -17.45 7.61 29.65
N ARG A 87 -18.06 8.69 29.15
CA ARG A 87 -17.56 10.07 29.28
C ARG A 87 -17.46 10.53 30.74
N GLU A 88 -18.45 10.25 31.57
CA GLU A 88 -18.44 10.57 33.00
C GLU A 88 -17.43 9.72 33.79
N ALA A 89 -17.29 8.43 33.45
CA ALA A 89 -16.29 7.57 34.07
C ALA A 89 -14.86 8.06 33.77
N PHE A 90 -14.62 8.58 32.56
CA PHE A 90 -13.38 9.25 32.20
C PHE A 90 -13.21 10.58 32.94
N ALA A 91 -14.22 11.45 32.99
CA ALA A 91 -14.14 12.74 33.69
C ALA A 91 -13.84 12.57 35.20
N THR A 92 -14.44 11.57 35.84
CA THR A 92 -14.27 11.28 37.28
C THR A 92 -12.89 10.69 37.61
N ALA A 93 -12.28 9.98 36.65
CA ALA A 93 -10.91 9.49 36.79
C ALA A 93 -9.87 10.63 36.71
N PHE A 94 -10.18 11.68 35.94
CA PHE A 94 -9.29 12.85 35.76
C PHE A 94 -9.44 13.91 36.86
N SER A 95 -10.59 14.01 37.53
CA SER A 95 -10.81 14.99 38.60
C SER A 95 -10.19 14.64 39.96
N LYS A 96 -9.63 13.43 40.14
CA LYS A 96 -9.02 12.97 41.41
C LYS A 96 -7.54 13.30 41.58
N ILE A 97 -6.95 14.10 40.69
CA ILE A 97 -5.55 14.52 40.80
C ILE A 97 -5.51 16.04 41.05
N LYS A 98 -5.43 16.45 42.32
CA LYS A 98 -4.95 17.78 42.68
C LYS A 98 -4.09 17.69 43.95
N PRO A 99 -2.86 18.24 43.97
CA PRO A 99 -1.98 18.17 45.12
C PRO A 99 -2.19 19.36 46.07
N GLU A 100 -2.23 19.10 47.38
CA GLU A 100 -2.06 20.12 48.42
C GLU A 100 -0.58 20.27 48.79
N SER A 101 -0.21 21.52 49.05
CA SER A 101 1.14 22.00 49.33
C SER A 101 1.48 21.98 50.82
N SER A 102 2.65 21.46 51.19
CA SER A 102 3.46 22.02 52.27
C SER A 102 4.97 21.77 52.07
N GLN A 103 5.69 22.87 52.25
CA GLN A 103 7.13 23.15 52.39
C GLN A 103 7.85 22.13 53.32
N GLN A 104 9.15 21.83 53.32
CA GLN A 104 10.47 22.35 52.90
C GLN A 104 11.35 21.09 52.69
N VAL A 105 12.39 21.01 51.84
CA VAL A 105 13.79 21.44 52.05
C VAL A 105 14.48 21.40 50.68
N VAL A 106 15.17 22.48 50.32
CA VAL A 106 15.69 22.77 48.98
C VAL A 106 17.20 22.62 49.01
N GLN A 107 17.74 21.60 48.31
CA GLN A 107 18.89 21.74 47.39
C GLN A 107 19.35 20.43 46.70
N ASP A 108 19.09 19.23 47.25
CA ASP A 108 19.45 17.95 46.58
C ASP A 108 18.42 17.43 45.55
N SER A 109 17.21 18.00 45.54
CA SER A 109 16.08 17.54 44.71
C SER A 109 16.21 17.85 43.22
N LEU A 110 17.01 18.85 42.80
CA LEU A 110 17.03 19.31 41.41
C LEU A 110 17.87 18.40 40.51
N ILE A 111 18.96 17.85 41.04
CA ILE A 111 19.81 16.90 40.31
C ILE A 111 19.06 15.56 40.17
N VAL A 112 18.50 15.02 41.25
CA VAL A 112 17.75 13.74 41.22
C VAL A 112 16.51 13.81 40.32
N LYS A 113 15.74 14.92 40.31
CA LYS A 113 14.60 15.09 39.39
C LYS A 113 15.02 15.20 37.92
N THR A 114 16.18 15.80 37.64
CA THR A 114 16.71 15.92 36.28
C THR A 114 17.24 14.57 35.78
N TYR A 115 17.93 13.81 36.63
CA TYR A 115 18.37 12.44 36.33
C TYR A 115 17.20 11.46 36.19
N GLN A 116 16.18 11.50 37.06
CA GLN A 116 14.97 10.66 36.95
C GLN A 116 14.11 11.01 35.73
N ASN A 117 13.99 12.30 35.37
CA ASN A 117 13.32 12.70 34.13
C ASN A 117 14.10 12.26 32.89
N TYR A 118 15.44 12.35 32.91
CA TYR A 118 16.30 11.88 31.83
C TYR A 118 16.20 10.36 31.65
N GLU A 119 16.18 9.59 32.75
CA GLU A 119 16.00 8.13 32.74
C GLU A 119 14.62 7.73 32.23
N ASN A 120 13.55 8.39 32.69
CA ASN A 120 12.20 8.16 32.17
C ASN A 120 12.09 8.46 30.67
N LYS A 121 12.76 9.52 30.20
CA LYS A 121 12.81 9.84 28.78
C LYS A 121 13.53 8.76 27.98
N LYS A 122 14.70 8.29 28.45
CA LYS A 122 15.45 7.22 27.79
C LYS A 122 14.66 5.91 27.73
N HIS A 123 13.92 5.55 28.79
CA HIS A 123 13.05 4.37 28.79
C HIS A 123 11.87 4.51 27.81
N GLN A 124 11.30 5.71 27.69
CA GLN A 124 10.26 6.00 26.69
C GLN A 124 10.82 5.90 25.27
N GLU A 125 12.03 6.42 25.02
CA GLU A 125 12.73 6.33 23.74
C GLU A 125 13.03 4.86 23.39
N LEU A 126 13.50 4.05 24.34
CA LEU A 126 13.70 2.60 24.14
C LEU A 126 12.38 1.87 23.85
N THR A 127 11.32 2.19 24.59
CA THR A 127 9.99 1.60 24.34
C THR A 127 9.49 1.97 22.95
N ALA A 128 9.64 3.23 22.55
CA ALA A 128 9.28 3.70 21.22
C ALA A 128 10.09 2.99 20.12
N ALA A 129 11.39 2.79 20.33
CA ALA A 129 12.24 2.03 19.41
C ALA A 129 11.79 0.56 19.28
N VAL A 130 11.36 -0.08 20.38
CA VAL A 130 10.78 -1.43 20.33
C VAL A 130 9.44 -1.43 19.57
N ILE A 131 8.60 -0.41 19.75
CA ILE A 131 7.35 -0.27 18.96
C ILE A 131 7.69 -0.12 17.47
N SER A 132 8.67 0.72 17.12
CA SER A 132 9.15 0.87 15.75
C SER A 132 9.72 -0.43 15.18
N LEU A 133 10.54 -1.17 15.93
CA LEU A 133 11.01 -2.50 15.52
C LEU A 133 9.84 -3.44 15.18
N ILE A 134 8.81 -3.49 16.02
CA ILE A 134 7.64 -4.35 15.79
C ILE A 134 6.84 -3.89 14.56
N CYS A 135 6.61 -2.58 14.42
CA CYS A 135 5.74 -2.02 13.38
C CYS A 135 6.47 -1.80 12.05
N GLU A 136 7.52 -0.98 12.05
CA GLU A 136 8.34 -0.63 10.88
C GLU A 136 9.24 -1.81 10.44
N GLY A 137 9.65 -2.66 11.38
CA GLY A 137 10.38 -3.90 11.06
C GLY A 137 9.48 -5.06 10.65
N MET A 138 8.16 -4.95 10.84
CA MET A 138 7.17 -6.01 10.64
C MET A 138 7.52 -7.31 11.40
N TYR A 139 7.92 -7.16 12.68
CA TYR A 139 8.20 -8.29 13.56
C TYR A 139 6.95 -8.71 14.35
N PRO A 140 6.77 -10.01 14.64
CA PRO A 140 5.72 -10.45 15.55
C PRO A 140 5.92 -9.84 16.94
N ALA A 141 4.84 -9.40 17.59
CA ALA A 141 4.91 -8.86 18.95
C ALA A 141 5.47 -9.86 19.98
N SER A 142 5.54 -11.16 19.67
CA SER A 142 6.21 -12.17 20.50
C SER A 142 7.72 -12.00 20.62
N ILE A 143 8.36 -11.14 19.82
CA ILE A 143 9.79 -10.84 19.96
C ILE A 143 10.13 -10.32 21.37
N VAL A 144 9.20 -9.60 22.01
CA VAL A 144 9.40 -9.06 23.37
C VAL A 144 9.37 -10.14 24.45
N ASP A 145 8.93 -11.36 24.11
CA ASP A 145 8.98 -12.51 25.02
C ASP A 145 10.31 -13.26 24.91
N GLU A 146 11.07 -13.05 23.84
CA GLU A 146 12.27 -13.81 23.49
C GLU A 146 13.43 -13.53 24.48
N PRO A 147 14.02 -14.58 25.09
CA PRO A 147 15.06 -14.41 26.11
C PRO A 147 16.31 -13.64 25.65
N THR A 148 16.80 -13.86 24.43
CA THR A 148 17.99 -13.18 23.91
C THR A 148 17.75 -11.71 23.59
N PHE A 149 16.54 -11.33 23.17
CA PHE A 149 16.11 -9.95 22.95
C PHE A 149 15.98 -9.20 24.27
N LYS A 150 15.43 -9.85 25.30
CA LYS A 150 15.44 -9.32 26.67
C LYS A 150 16.87 -9.12 27.19
N ALA A 151 17.77 -10.07 26.92
CA ALA A 151 19.17 -9.97 27.30
C ALA A 151 19.86 -8.80 26.57
N LEU A 152 19.62 -8.63 25.26
CA LEU A 152 20.12 -7.51 24.46
C LEU A 152 19.72 -6.16 25.06
N LEU A 153 18.45 -5.98 25.37
CA LEU A 153 17.95 -4.72 25.94
C LEU A 153 18.49 -4.45 27.35
N ARG A 154 18.68 -5.50 28.17
CA ARG A 154 19.34 -5.37 29.48
C ARG A 154 20.82 -5.03 29.36
N THR A 155 21.50 -5.54 28.34
CA THR A 155 22.90 -5.15 28.06
C THR A 155 22.99 -3.69 27.61
N ALA A 156 22.04 -3.24 26.80
CA ALA A 156 21.96 -1.85 26.35
C ALA A 156 21.59 -0.87 27.48
N ASP A 157 20.65 -1.25 28.35
CA ASP A 157 20.35 -0.55 29.60
C ASP A 157 19.85 -1.52 30.68
N PRO A 158 20.67 -1.85 31.71
CA PRO A 158 20.28 -2.81 32.75
C PRO A 158 19.06 -2.40 33.58
N ARG A 159 18.68 -1.12 33.55
CA ARG A 159 17.57 -0.56 34.33
C ARG A 159 16.27 -0.50 33.53
N TYR A 160 16.32 -0.73 32.23
CA TYR A 160 15.14 -0.72 31.39
C TYR A 160 14.30 -1.99 31.61
N GLU A 161 13.05 -1.80 32.02
CA GLU A 161 12.06 -2.86 32.11
C GLU A 161 11.22 -2.89 30.82
N LEU A 162 11.46 -3.92 30.00
CA LEU A 162 10.70 -4.13 28.77
C LEU A 162 9.21 -4.43 29.11
N PRO A 163 8.26 -3.66 28.55
CA PRO A 163 6.84 -3.95 28.72
C PRO A 163 6.44 -5.34 28.21
N SER A 164 5.39 -5.90 28.79
CA SER A 164 4.90 -7.23 28.38
C SER A 164 4.33 -7.24 26.95
N ARG A 165 4.33 -8.41 26.30
CA ARG A 165 3.61 -8.60 25.01
C ARG A 165 2.16 -8.13 25.07
N LYS A 166 1.47 -8.36 26.18
CA LYS A 166 0.10 -7.89 26.38
C LYS A 166 0.00 -6.37 26.26
N TYR A 167 0.94 -5.62 26.82
CA TYR A 167 0.99 -4.16 26.68
C TYR A 167 1.12 -3.75 25.20
N PHE A 168 2.03 -4.38 24.45
CA PHE A 168 2.21 -4.06 23.04
C PHE A 168 0.97 -4.37 22.20
N CYS A 169 0.41 -5.58 22.33
CA CYS A 169 -0.75 -6.01 21.54
C CYS A 169 -2.06 -5.30 21.89
N THR A 170 -2.28 -4.94 23.16
CA THR A 170 -3.58 -4.39 23.61
C THR A 170 -3.60 -2.88 23.78
N LYS A 171 -2.43 -2.23 23.73
CA LYS A 171 -2.31 -0.79 23.94
C LYS A 171 -1.39 -0.13 22.92
N ALA A 172 -0.09 -0.45 22.92
CA ALA A 172 0.90 0.35 22.18
C ALA A 172 0.71 0.30 20.65
N ILE A 173 0.47 -0.90 20.08
CA ILE A 173 0.23 -1.07 18.64
C ILE A 173 -1.11 -0.42 18.25
N PRO A 174 -2.25 -0.69 18.95
CA PRO A 174 -3.51 0.00 18.67
C PRO A 174 -3.43 1.53 18.78
N GLU A 175 -2.72 2.07 19.77
CA GLU A 175 -2.52 3.52 19.92
C GLU A 175 -1.75 4.11 18.73
N LYS A 176 -0.67 3.45 18.28
CA LYS A 176 0.09 3.86 17.09
C LYS A 176 -0.76 3.74 15.82
N TYR A 177 -1.52 2.65 15.67
CA TYR A 177 -2.45 2.43 14.56
C TYR A 177 -3.45 3.58 14.46
N ASN A 178 -4.14 3.90 15.55
CA ASN A 178 -5.12 4.98 15.59
C ASN A 178 -4.50 6.34 15.28
N ALA A 179 -3.30 6.64 15.80
CA ALA A 179 -2.61 7.89 15.50
C ALA A 179 -2.31 8.05 14.01
N ILE A 180 -1.81 7.00 13.34
CA ILE A 180 -1.54 7.02 11.90
C ILE A 180 -2.85 7.04 11.10
N ARG A 181 -3.87 6.30 11.52
CA ARG A 181 -5.20 6.29 10.91
C ARG A 181 -5.83 7.68 10.84
N GLU A 182 -5.75 8.45 11.92
CA GLU A 182 -6.25 9.84 11.94
C GLU A 182 -5.49 10.76 10.96
N ILE A 183 -4.18 10.56 10.81
CA ILE A 183 -3.37 11.30 9.82
C ILE A 183 -3.86 10.98 8.40
N VAL A 184 -4.03 9.69 8.07
CA VAL A 184 -4.49 9.26 6.75
C VAL A 184 -5.92 9.74 6.46
N LEU A 185 -6.83 9.68 7.44
CA LEU A 185 -8.19 10.22 7.30
C LEU A 185 -8.19 11.71 6.96
N LYS A 186 -7.33 12.48 7.63
CA LYS A 186 -7.18 13.91 7.36
C LYS A 186 -6.68 14.16 5.94
N GLU A 187 -5.66 13.43 5.50
CA GLU A 187 -5.12 13.53 4.12
C GLU A 187 -6.22 13.24 3.08
N LEU A 188 -7.02 12.18 3.29
CA LEU A 188 -8.06 11.76 2.35
C LEU A 188 -9.27 12.70 2.29
N THR A 189 -9.46 13.57 3.28
CA THR A 189 -10.59 14.51 3.31
C THR A 189 -10.51 15.50 2.15
N GLU A 190 -9.31 16.01 1.84
CA GLU A 190 -9.06 17.03 0.81
C GLU A 190 -8.91 16.45 -0.61
N VAL A 191 -8.89 15.12 -0.74
CA VAL A 191 -8.72 14.44 -2.02
C VAL A 191 -9.97 14.55 -2.88
N LEU A 192 -9.79 14.96 -4.15
CA LEU A 192 -10.85 15.00 -5.17
C LEU A 192 -11.08 13.62 -5.80
N TRP A 193 -9.99 12.95 -6.17
CA TRP A 193 -10.00 11.64 -6.83
C TRP A 193 -8.90 10.77 -6.25
N CYS A 194 -9.20 9.49 -6.08
CA CYS A 194 -8.21 8.50 -5.72
C CYS A 194 -8.33 7.24 -6.59
N GLY A 195 -7.20 6.61 -6.84
CA GLY A 195 -7.16 5.22 -7.27
C GLY A 195 -6.97 4.31 -6.07
N ILE A 196 -7.28 3.04 -6.22
CA ILE A 196 -6.88 2.01 -5.26
C ILE A 196 -5.96 1.00 -5.94
N SER A 197 -5.21 0.26 -5.15
CA SER A 197 -4.55 -0.96 -5.60
C SER A 197 -4.84 -2.11 -4.66
N THR A 198 -4.85 -3.32 -5.22
CA THR A 198 -5.08 -4.55 -4.46
C THR A 198 -3.92 -5.52 -4.67
N ASP A 199 -3.24 -5.88 -3.59
CA ASP A 199 -2.18 -6.88 -3.56
C ASP A 199 -2.71 -8.16 -2.91
N MET A 200 -2.94 -9.20 -3.71
CA MET A 200 -3.29 -10.52 -3.21
C MET A 200 -2.02 -11.35 -2.97
N TRP A 201 -1.91 -11.91 -1.77
CA TRP A 201 -0.78 -12.74 -1.34
C TRP A 201 -1.24 -13.88 -0.45
N ARG A 202 -0.51 -15.01 -0.47
CA ARG A 202 -0.82 -16.19 0.36
C ARG A 202 0.26 -16.32 1.44
N SER A 203 -0.18 -16.53 2.68
CA SER A 203 0.71 -16.96 3.74
C SER A 203 0.87 -18.47 3.71
N GLU A 204 2.06 -18.95 3.37
CA GLU A 204 2.34 -20.39 3.27
C GLU A 204 2.28 -21.07 4.64
N ASN A 205 2.88 -20.45 5.66
CA ASN A 205 2.90 -20.98 7.03
C ASN A 205 1.49 -21.15 7.63
N GLN A 206 0.55 -20.29 7.24
CA GLN A 206 -0.81 -20.27 7.78
C GLN A 206 -1.83 -20.91 6.83
N ASN A 207 -1.42 -21.18 5.59
CA ASN A 207 -2.28 -21.58 4.49
C ASN A 207 -3.50 -20.66 4.32
N ARG A 208 -3.28 -19.33 4.40
CA ARG A 208 -4.32 -18.29 4.30
C ARG A 208 -4.03 -17.33 3.17
N SER A 209 -5.06 -16.89 2.46
CA SER A 209 -4.95 -15.84 1.44
C SER A 209 -5.39 -14.50 2.03
N TYR A 210 -4.66 -13.44 1.68
CA TYR A 210 -4.93 -12.08 2.13
C TYR A 210 -4.97 -11.13 0.94
N VAL A 211 -5.75 -10.06 1.07
CA VAL A 211 -5.75 -8.91 0.17
C VAL A 211 -5.38 -7.68 0.97
N THR A 212 -4.36 -6.96 0.51
CA THR A 212 -4.00 -5.64 1.02
C THR A 212 -4.51 -4.58 0.05
N VAL A 213 -5.19 -3.56 0.58
CA VAL A 213 -5.77 -2.45 -0.17
C VAL A 213 -5.00 -1.19 0.17
N ALA A 214 -4.50 -0.51 -0.86
CA ALA A 214 -3.91 0.81 -0.74
C ALA A 214 -4.71 1.83 -1.57
N VAL A 215 -4.67 3.08 -1.13
CA VAL A 215 -5.24 4.23 -1.85
C VAL A 215 -4.12 5.12 -2.36
N HIS A 216 -4.33 5.68 -3.53
CA HIS A 216 -3.37 6.50 -4.25
C HIS A 216 -4.03 7.79 -4.71
N PHE A 217 -3.37 8.92 -4.50
CA PHE A 217 -3.92 10.22 -4.85
C PHE A 217 -2.80 11.24 -5.07
N LEU A 218 -3.10 12.26 -5.86
CA LEU A 218 -2.23 13.43 -5.99
C LEU A 218 -2.70 14.48 -5.00
N SER A 219 -1.81 14.89 -4.10
CA SER A 219 -2.05 15.99 -3.15
C SER A 219 -1.33 17.26 -3.59
N SER A 220 -1.81 18.43 -3.15
CA SER A 220 -1.11 19.70 -3.26
C SER A 220 -0.60 20.18 -1.90
N SER A 221 0.22 19.37 -1.23
CA SER A 221 0.77 19.67 0.10
C SER A 221 2.29 19.48 0.12
N PRO A 222 3.10 20.54 0.35
CA PRO A 222 2.74 21.95 0.60
C PRO A 222 2.01 22.62 -0.57
N ALA A 223 1.32 23.73 -0.32
CA ALA A 223 0.55 24.46 -1.33
C ALA A 223 1.37 24.72 -2.59
N ASN A 224 0.79 24.39 -3.74
CA ASN A 224 1.39 24.47 -5.08
C ASN A 224 2.46 23.42 -5.43
N CYS A 225 2.62 22.35 -4.64
CA CYS A 225 3.47 21.21 -5.00
C CYS A 225 2.62 19.96 -5.19
N LEU A 226 2.54 19.44 -6.41
CA LEU A 226 1.88 18.17 -6.69
C LEU A 226 2.79 17.02 -6.30
N ALA A 227 2.30 16.14 -5.43
CA ALA A 227 2.98 14.93 -5.02
C ALA A 227 2.00 13.75 -5.01
N VAL A 228 2.50 12.57 -5.39
CA VAL A 228 1.77 11.31 -5.25
C VAL A 228 1.89 10.84 -3.83
N ASN A 229 0.77 10.43 -3.26
CA ASN A 229 0.74 9.75 -1.99
C ASN A 229 0.08 8.39 -2.17
N SER A 230 0.60 7.43 -1.42
CA SER A 230 0.10 6.06 -1.33
C SER A 230 -0.07 5.73 0.14
N ARG A 231 -1.26 5.29 0.54
CA ARG A 231 -1.54 4.89 1.92
C ARG A 231 -2.18 3.51 1.95
N CYS A 232 -1.68 2.61 2.80
CA CYS A 232 -2.35 1.34 3.06
C CYS A 232 -3.60 1.61 3.89
N LEU A 233 -4.73 1.03 3.49
CA LEU A 233 -6.01 1.21 4.17
C LEU A 233 -6.39 -0.02 4.99
N LYS A 234 -6.17 -1.22 4.44
CA LYS A 234 -6.63 -2.46 5.05
C LYS A 234 -5.91 -3.68 4.50
N THR A 235 -5.65 -4.66 5.36
CA THR A 235 -5.35 -6.04 4.95
C THR A 235 -6.37 -6.99 5.57
N PHE A 236 -6.99 -7.82 4.74
CA PHE A 236 -8.01 -8.76 5.20
C PHE A 236 -7.82 -10.16 4.61
N GLU A 237 -8.23 -11.16 5.36
CA GLU A 237 -8.23 -12.55 4.92
C GLU A 237 -9.36 -12.79 3.91
N VAL A 238 -9.06 -13.53 2.85
CA VAL A 238 -10.03 -13.95 1.84
C VAL A 238 -10.17 -15.47 1.89
N PRO A 239 -11.34 -16.00 2.26
CA PRO A 239 -11.61 -17.43 2.25
C PRO A 239 -11.63 -17.97 0.81
N GLU A 240 -11.45 -19.28 0.65
CA GLU A 240 -11.46 -19.93 -0.67
C GLU A 240 -12.88 -19.94 -1.29
N ASP A 241 -13.92 -19.94 -0.46
CA ASP A 241 -15.32 -19.87 -0.88
C ASP A 241 -15.82 -18.41 -0.85
N ASN A 242 -16.61 -18.02 -1.85
CA ASN A 242 -17.18 -16.66 -1.96
C ASN A 242 -16.12 -15.54 -1.96
N THR A 243 -14.99 -15.79 -2.62
CA THR A 243 -13.85 -14.88 -2.76
C THR A 243 -14.29 -13.49 -3.24
N ALA A 244 -15.00 -13.44 -4.38
CA ALA A 244 -15.44 -12.17 -4.97
C ALA A 244 -16.42 -11.42 -4.07
N GLU A 245 -17.39 -12.09 -3.46
CA GLU A 245 -18.39 -11.48 -2.57
C GLU A 245 -17.73 -10.92 -1.31
N THR A 246 -16.75 -11.65 -0.75
CA THR A 246 -15.98 -11.20 0.40
C THR A 246 -15.15 -9.96 0.07
N ILE A 247 -14.42 -9.98 -1.05
CA ILE A 247 -13.64 -8.84 -1.53
C ILE A 247 -14.55 -7.63 -1.76
N THR A 248 -15.68 -7.82 -2.44
CA THR A 248 -16.67 -6.75 -2.72
C THR A 248 -17.14 -6.09 -1.43
N ARG A 249 -17.59 -6.89 -0.45
CA ARG A 249 -18.08 -6.39 0.84
C ARG A 249 -17.01 -5.63 1.59
N VAL A 250 -15.80 -6.18 1.71
CA VAL A 250 -14.73 -5.54 2.49
C VAL A 250 -14.21 -4.27 1.81
N LEU A 251 -14.12 -4.24 0.47
CA LEU A 251 -13.79 -3.02 -0.27
C LEU A 251 -14.85 -1.94 -0.04
N TYR A 252 -16.14 -2.28 -0.13
CA TYR A 252 -17.23 -1.34 0.17
C TYR A 252 -17.14 -0.79 1.60
N GLU A 253 -16.99 -1.65 2.60
CA GLU A 253 -16.81 -1.25 4.00
C GLU A 253 -15.61 -0.32 4.18
N THR A 254 -14.49 -0.64 3.52
CA THR A 254 -13.27 0.19 3.54
C THR A 254 -13.53 1.56 2.91
N PHE A 255 -14.24 1.62 1.78
CA PHE A 255 -14.51 2.90 1.12
C PHE A 255 -15.38 3.83 1.97
N ILE A 256 -16.35 3.27 2.68
CA ILE A 256 -17.20 4.02 3.62
C ILE A 256 -16.39 4.44 4.85
N GLU A 257 -15.62 3.53 5.45
CA GLU A 257 -14.81 3.79 6.64
C GLU A 257 -13.82 4.94 6.42
N TRP A 258 -13.22 5.01 5.24
CA TRP A 258 -12.23 6.02 4.87
C TRP A 258 -12.81 7.25 4.15
N GLY A 259 -14.13 7.29 3.92
CA GLY A 259 -14.79 8.43 3.27
C GLY A 259 -14.39 8.65 1.80
N ILE A 260 -14.06 7.56 1.08
CA ILE A 260 -13.59 7.59 -0.31
C ILE A 260 -14.56 6.97 -1.31
N ASN A 261 -15.73 6.50 -0.87
CA ASN A 261 -16.71 5.80 -1.72
C ASN A 261 -17.15 6.57 -2.97
N THR A 262 -17.16 7.90 -2.95
CA THR A 262 -17.47 8.73 -4.13
C THR A 262 -16.23 9.27 -4.84
N LYS A 263 -15.02 8.94 -4.35
CA LYS A 263 -13.73 9.47 -4.81
C LYS A 263 -12.91 8.45 -5.60
N VAL A 264 -13.18 7.16 -5.42
CA VAL A 264 -12.49 6.07 -6.13
C VAL A 264 -12.82 6.13 -7.62
N PHE A 265 -11.83 6.44 -8.45
CA PHE A 265 -11.98 6.50 -9.90
C PHE A 265 -11.49 5.24 -10.62
N GLY A 266 -10.56 4.50 -10.00
CA GLY A 266 -10.11 3.25 -10.57
C GLY A 266 -9.32 2.38 -9.61
N ALA A 267 -9.09 1.14 -10.03
CA ALA A 267 -8.38 0.13 -9.28
C ALA A 267 -7.27 -0.51 -10.12
N THR A 268 -6.05 -0.53 -9.61
CA THR A 268 -4.91 -1.27 -10.20
C THR A 268 -4.79 -2.63 -9.53
N THR A 269 -4.99 -3.72 -10.28
CA THR A 269 -5.12 -5.08 -9.72
C THR A 269 -4.30 -6.09 -10.51
N ASP A 270 -4.18 -7.32 -10.01
CA ASP A 270 -3.63 -8.45 -10.79
C ASP A 270 -4.61 -8.97 -11.86
N TYR A 271 -5.77 -8.31 -12.01
CA TYR A 271 -6.81 -8.67 -12.97
C TYR A 271 -7.35 -10.11 -12.81
N SER A 272 -7.25 -10.65 -11.59
CA SER A 272 -7.89 -11.93 -11.24
C SER A 272 -9.42 -11.82 -11.35
N LYS A 273 -10.06 -12.94 -11.72
CA LYS A 273 -11.51 -12.99 -11.98
C LYS A 273 -12.34 -12.48 -10.80
N ASP A 274 -11.95 -12.82 -9.57
CA ASP A 274 -12.68 -12.44 -8.37
C ASP A 274 -12.57 -10.94 -8.05
N ILE A 275 -11.38 -10.36 -8.23
CA ILE A 275 -11.16 -8.91 -8.03
C ILE A 275 -11.87 -8.12 -9.12
N VAL A 276 -11.77 -8.54 -10.39
CA VAL A 276 -12.49 -7.91 -11.51
C VAL A 276 -14.00 -7.94 -11.26
N LYS A 277 -14.55 -9.08 -10.81
CA LYS A 277 -15.96 -9.19 -10.43
C LYS A 277 -16.30 -8.22 -9.29
N ALA A 278 -15.46 -8.13 -8.26
CA ALA A 278 -15.68 -7.22 -7.14
C ALA A 278 -15.65 -5.74 -7.56
N CYS A 279 -14.68 -5.33 -8.39
CA CYS A 279 -14.59 -3.97 -8.91
C CYS A 279 -15.82 -3.60 -9.75
N SER A 280 -16.30 -4.54 -10.58
CA SER A 280 -17.53 -4.35 -11.36
C SER A 280 -18.77 -4.22 -10.49
N LEU A 281 -18.89 -4.99 -9.40
CA LEU A 281 -20.01 -4.88 -8.45
C LEU A 281 -20.00 -3.58 -7.63
N LEU A 282 -18.86 -2.91 -7.55
CA LEU A 282 -18.69 -1.62 -6.87
C LEU A 282 -18.73 -0.44 -7.85
N ASP A 283 -19.06 -0.68 -9.13
CA ASP A 283 -19.10 0.32 -10.19
C ASP A 283 -17.80 1.15 -10.29
N ILE A 284 -16.64 0.52 -10.06
CA ILE A 284 -15.34 1.19 -10.19
C ILE A 284 -15.08 1.49 -11.67
N PRO A 285 -14.96 2.78 -12.08
CA PRO A 285 -14.96 3.16 -13.50
C PRO A 285 -13.80 2.61 -14.32
N VAL A 286 -12.60 2.56 -13.73
CA VAL A 286 -11.39 2.10 -14.42
C VAL A 286 -10.80 0.90 -13.68
N GLN A 287 -10.72 -0.24 -14.36
CA GLN A 287 -10.04 -1.43 -13.86
C GLN A 287 -8.72 -1.58 -14.61
N MET A 288 -7.63 -1.13 -14.00
CA MET A 288 -6.30 -1.09 -14.61
C MET A 288 -5.53 -2.39 -14.31
N PRO A 289 -5.17 -3.19 -15.34
CA PRO A 289 -4.28 -4.33 -15.15
C PRO A 289 -2.88 -3.87 -14.73
N CYS A 290 -2.33 -4.50 -13.69
CA CYS A 290 -0.98 -4.25 -13.21
C CYS A 290 0.07 -4.64 -14.27
N LEU A 291 0.88 -3.66 -14.71
CA LEU A 291 1.88 -3.86 -15.77
C LEU A 291 2.88 -4.97 -15.46
N GLY A 292 3.41 -5.01 -14.24
CA GLY A 292 4.35 -6.05 -13.86
C GLY A 292 3.72 -7.44 -13.74
N HIS A 293 2.42 -7.53 -13.42
CA HIS A 293 1.71 -8.80 -13.46
C HIS A 293 1.54 -9.27 -14.91
N THR A 294 1.15 -8.39 -15.83
CA THR A 294 1.03 -8.72 -17.27
C THR A 294 2.38 -9.11 -17.88
N PHE A 295 3.47 -8.43 -17.51
CA PHE A 295 4.82 -8.81 -17.92
C PHE A 295 5.15 -10.23 -17.47
N ASN A 296 4.92 -10.53 -16.19
CA ASN A 296 5.15 -11.86 -15.65
C ASN A 296 4.26 -12.90 -16.33
N ALA A 297 2.98 -12.63 -16.54
CA ALA A 297 2.07 -13.55 -17.22
C ALA A 297 2.56 -13.91 -18.62
N GLY A 298 2.94 -12.91 -19.43
CA GLY A 298 3.43 -13.14 -20.79
C GLY A 298 4.76 -13.90 -20.82
N ILE A 299 5.71 -13.53 -19.96
CA ILE A 299 7.03 -14.18 -19.90
C ILE A 299 6.92 -15.61 -19.36
N GLN A 300 6.09 -15.85 -18.34
CA GLN A 300 5.85 -17.19 -17.82
C GLN A 300 5.19 -18.07 -18.87
N GLN A 301 4.20 -17.56 -19.62
CA GLN A 301 3.62 -18.30 -20.76
C GLN A 301 4.69 -18.65 -21.81
N ALA A 302 5.62 -17.75 -22.12
CA ALA A 302 6.74 -18.03 -23.01
C ALA A 302 7.68 -19.10 -22.45
N PHE A 303 7.98 -19.08 -21.15
CA PHE A 303 8.80 -20.11 -20.50
C PHE A 303 8.17 -21.51 -20.51
N GLN A 304 6.84 -21.60 -20.61
CA GLN A 304 6.14 -22.88 -20.75
C GLN A 304 6.19 -23.46 -22.18
N LEU A 305 6.78 -22.75 -23.15
CA LEU A 305 7.00 -23.31 -24.49
C LEU A 305 7.90 -24.56 -24.37
N PRO A 306 7.56 -25.70 -25.01
CA PRO A 306 8.16 -27.00 -24.68
C PRO A 306 9.69 -27.02 -24.67
N LYS A 307 10.33 -26.42 -25.68
CA LYS A 307 11.79 -26.36 -25.78
C LYS A 307 12.43 -25.43 -24.74
N LEU A 308 11.81 -24.27 -24.48
CA LEU A 308 12.29 -23.33 -23.46
C LEU A 308 12.13 -23.93 -22.07
N CYS A 309 10.99 -24.54 -21.78
CA CYS A 309 10.73 -25.23 -20.52
C CYS A 309 11.78 -26.34 -20.27
N SER A 310 12.09 -27.16 -21.28
CA SER A 310 13.12 -28.20 -21.15
C SER A 310 14.52 -27.62 -20.93
N LEU A 311 14.87 -26.55 -21.63
CA LEU A 311 16.17 -25.88 -21.49
C LEU A 311 16.32 -25.26 -20.09
N LEU A 312 15.31 -24.55 -19.61
CA LEU A 312 15.31 -23.95 -18.29
C LEU A 312 15.43 -25.02 -17.19
N ALA A 313 14.77 -26.17 -17.35
CA ALA A 313 14.92 -27.30 -16.43
C ALA A 313 16.35 -27.87 -16.42
N ARG A 314 17.03 -27.93 -17.57
CA ARG A 314 18.44 -28.33 -17.64
C ARG A 314 19.36 -27.29 -16.98
N CYS A 315 19.12 -26.00 -17.22
CA CYS A 315 19.86 -24.92 -16.57
C CYS A 315 19.76 -25.01 -15.04
N ARG A 316 18.57 -25.26 -14.50
CA ARG A 316 18.36 -25.44 -13.06
C ARG A 316 19.15 -26.62 -12.50
N LYS A 317 19.12 -27.78 -13.16
CA LYS A 317 19.90 -28.96 -12.75
C LYS A 317 21.41 -28.71 -12.78
N LEU A 318 21.88 -27.99 -13.80
CA LEU A 318 23.29 -27.60 -13.90
C LEU A 318 23.70 -26.70 -12.72
N VAL A 319 22.93 -25.66 -12.43
CA VAL A 319 23.17 -24.78 -11.27
C VAL A 319 23.12 -25.55 -9.96
N GLU A 320 22.11 -26.40 -9.79
CA GLU A 320 21.93 -27.22 -8.59
C GLU A 320 23.14 -28.11 -8.30
N TYR A 321 23.71 -28.75 -9.33
CA TYR A 321 24.92 -29.55 -9.19
C TYR A 321 26.10 -28.75 -8.62
N PHE A 322 26.38 -27.54 -9.15
CA PHE A 322 27.46 -26.69 -8.64
C PHE A 322 27.17 -26.12 -7.24
N GLN A 323 25.90 -25.92 -6.89
CA GLN A 323 25.52 -25.45 -5.55
C GLN A 323 25.57 -26.56 -4.49
N GLN A 324 25.32 -27.83 -4.86
CA GLN A 324 25.25 -28.95 -3.91
C GLN A 324 26.56 -29.74 -3.80
N SER A 325 27.38 -29.78 -4.86
CA SER A 325 28.65 -30.51 -4.86
C SER A 325 29.80 -29.61 -4.42
N THR A 326 30.34 -29.87 -3.23
CA THR A 326 31.53 -29.16 -2.72
C THR A 326 32.74 -29.32 -3.64
N VAL A 327 32.86 -30.47 -4.32
CA VAL A 327 33.93 -30.74 -5.28
C VAL A 327 33.73 -29.90 -6.55
N ALA A 328 32.52 -29.85 -7.09
CA ALA A 328 32.22 -29.03 -8.27
C ALA A 328 32.40 -27.54 -7.99
N MET A 329 31.96 -27.10 -6.81
CA MET A 329 32.13 -25.75 -6.31
C MET A 329 33.62 -25.37 -6.21
N TYR A 330 34.45 -26.24 -5.63
CA TYR A 330 35.90 -26.03 -5.58
C TYR A 330 36.53 -26.00 -6.98
N MET A 331 36.16 -26.93 -7.88
CA MET A 331 36.67 -26.93 -9.24
C MET A 331 36.28 -25.66 -10.01
N LEU A 332 35.04 -25.17 -9.85
CA LEU A 332 34.58 -23.92 -10.44
C LEU A 332 35.45 -22.75 -9.98
N SER A 333 35.68 -22.64 -8.67
CA SER A 333 36.57 -21.64 -8.05
C SER A 333 37.97 -21.67 -8.68
N GLU A 334 38.60 -22.83 -8.74
CA GLU A 334 39.96 -22.96 -9.25
C GLU A 334 40.04 -22.63 -10.75
N LYS A 335 39.05 -23.03 -11.55
CA LYS A 335 38.98 -22.69 -12.98
C LYS A 335 38.73 -21.20 -13.20
N GLN A 336 37.93 -20.53 -12.37
CA GLN A 336 37.75 -19.07 -12.42
C GLN A 336 39.07 -18.34 -12.18
N LYS A 337 39.84 -18.74 -11.15
CA LYS A 337 41.16 -18.19 -10.86
C LYS A 337 42.14 -18.39 -12.02
N GLN A 338 42.17 -19.58 -12.62
CA GLN A 338 43.05 -19.89 -13.76
C GLN A 338 42.73 -19.06 -15.00
N GLN A 339 41.46 -18.71 -15.21
CA GLN A 339 41.00 -17.93 -16.37
C GLN A 339 40.93 -16.42 -16.10
N ASN A 340 41.28 -15.97 -14.89
CA ASN A 340 41.19 -14.57 -14.45
C ASN A 340 39.78 -13.96 -14.67
N ILE A 341 38.75 -14.76 -14.38
CA ILE A 341 37.33 -14.35 -14.43
C ILE A 341 36.85 -14.06 -13.01
N LEU A 342 35.82 -13.22 -12.88
CA LEU A 342 35.18 -12.91 -11.60
C LEU A 342 34.86 -14.19 -10.82
N HIS A 343 35.40 -14.24 -9.60
CA HIS A 343 35.17 -15.33 -8.67
C HIS A 343 33.77 -15.22 -8.10
N CYS A 344 32.85 -16.08 -8.53
CA CYS A 344 31.45 -16.00 -8.11
C CYS A 344 30.75 -17.37 -8.18
N MET A 345 29.68 -17.53 -7.39
CA MET A 345 28.84 -18.73 -7.42
C MET A 345 27.83 -18.71 -8.56
N LEU A 346 27.31 -19.88 -8.96
CA LEU A 346 26.16 -19.91 -9.87
C LEU A 346 24.87 -19.56 -9.09
N VAL A 347 24.01 -18.76 -9.72
CA VAL A 347 22.76 -18.24 -9.13
C VAL A 347 21.58 -19.08 -9.58
N SER A 348 20.70 -19.44 -8.65
CA SER A 348 19.50 -20.23 -8.92
C SER A 348 18.25 -19.36 -9.06
N ASP A 349 17.30 -19.75 -9.91
CA ASP A 349 16.03 -19.05 -10.11
C ASP A 349 14.92 -19.48 -9.11
N ARG A 350 15.29 -19.76 -7.85
CA ARG A 350 14.36 -20.27 -6.82
C ARG A 350 13.18 -19.33 -6.53
N VAL A 351 13.39 -18.03 -6.74
CA VAL A 351 12.35 -17.02 -6.66
C VAL A 351 11.46 -17.16 -7.89
N SER A 352 10.16 -17.39 -7.71
CA SER A 352 9.19 -17.60 -8.79
C SER A 352 8.85 -16.32 -9.57
N TRP A 353 9.87 -15.70 -10.18
CA TRP A 353 9.82 -14.44 -10.91
C TRP A 353 10.78 -14.50 -12.11
N TRP A 354 10.43 -13.90 -13.25
CA TRP A 354 11.28 -13.97 -14.45
C TRP A 354 12.64 -13.27 -14.29
N GLY A 355 12.75 -12.32 -13.37
CA GLY A 355 14.02 -11.64 -13.07
C GLY A 355 15.09 -12.58 -12.48
N SER A 356 14.68 -13.55 -11.65
CA SER A 356 15.62 -14.54 -11.10
C SER A 356 16.08 -15.53 -12.19
N THR A 357 15.18 -15.90 -13.11
CA THR A 357 15.53 -16.69 -14.29
C THR A 357 16.51 -15.93 -15.18
N LEU A 358 16.29 -14.63 -15.43
CA LEU A 358 17.22 -13.80 -16.18
C LEU A 358 18.60 -13.75 -15.50
N ALA A 359 18.65 -13.55 -14.17
CA ALA A 359 19.91 -13.54 -13.41
C ALA A 359 20.67 -14.88 -13.51
N MET A 360 19.95 -16.01 -13.38
CA MET A 360 20.53 -17.34 -13.57
C MET A 360 21.12 -17.50 -14.99
N LEU A 361 20.37 -17.13 -16.03
CA LEU A 361 20.82 -17.25 -17.42
C LEU A 361 22.02 -16.34 -17.72
N GLN A 362 22.04 -15.12 -17.19
CA GLN A 362 23.19 -14.21 -17.29
C GLN A 362 24.44 -14.82 -16.62
N ARG A 363 24.32 -15.31 -15.38
CA ARG A 363 25.43 -15.93 -14.66
C ARG A 363 25.96 -17.19 -15.37
N LEU A 364 25.07 -18.02 -15.91
CA LEU A 364 25.46 -19.19 -16.71
C LEU A 364 26.23 -18.78 -17.98
N LYS A 365 25.77 -17.74 -18.67
CA LYS A 365 26.45 -17.20 -19.87
C LYS A 365 27.84 -16.66 -19.53
N GLU A 366 27.96 -15.87 -18.46
CA GLU A 366 29.23 -15.31 -17.98
C GLU A 366 30.25 -16.41 -17.62
N GLN A 367 29.77 -17.53 -17.08
CA GLN A 367 30.61 -18.65 -16.61
C GLN A 367 30.71 -19.81 -17.61
N GLN A 368 30.22 -19.66 -18.84
CA GLN A 368 30.06 -20.75 -19.82
C GLN A 368 31.35 -21.58 -20.00
N PHE A 369 32.49 -20.93 -20.23
CA PHE A 369 33.76 -21.62 -20.50
C PHE A 369 34.34 -22.30 -19.25
N VAL A 370 34.15 -21.70 -18.07
CA VAL A 370 34.57 -22.26 -16.78
C VAL A 370 33.75 -23.51 -16.48
N ILE A 371 32.42 -23.43 -16.62
CA ILE A 371 31.50 -24.55 -16.43
C ILE A 371 31.87 -25.72 -17.34
N ALA A 372 32.11 -25.44 -18.63
CA ALA A 372 32.52 -26.46 -19.59
C ALA A 372 33.83 -27.13 -19.18
N ALA A 373 34.83 -26.36 -18.74
CA ALA A 373 36.11 -26.90 -18.28
C ALA A 373 35.96 -27.86 -17.08
N VAL A 374 35.09 -27.52 -16.12
CA VAL A 374 34.81 -28.40 -14.97
C VAL A 374 34.11 -29.69 -15.40
N LEU A 375 33.08 -29.60 -16.26
CA LEU A 375 32.32 -30.77 -16.71
C LEU A 375 33.09 -31.69 -17.66
N VAL A 376 34.17 -31.21 -18.28
CA VAL A 376 35.11 -32.03 -19.04
C VAL A 376 35.99 -32.87 -18.10
N GLU A 377 36.34 -32.34 -16.93
CA GLU A 377 37.13 -33.06 -15.91
C GLU A 377 36.28 -34.01 -15.06
N ASP A 378 35.00 -33.67 -14.80
CA ASP A 378 34.06 -34.55 -14.10
C ASP A 378 33.25 -35.43 -15.07
N SER A 379 33.85 -36.56 -15.44
CA SER A 379 33.26 -37.53 -16.37
C SER A 379 31.91 -38.11 -15.90
N ASN A 380 31.62 -38.14 -14.60
CA ASN A 380 30.33 -38.64 -14.09
C ASN A 380 29.18 -37.67 -14.34
N ASN A 381 29.49 -36.37 -14.46
CA ASN A 381 28.50 -35.29 -14.60
C ASN A 381 28.52 -34.64 -15.99
N HIS A 382 29.21 -35.24 -16.96
CA HIS A 382 29.30 -34.74 -18.34
C HIS A 382 27.93 -34.58 -19.04
N HIS A 383 26.91 -35.34 -18.61
CA HIS A 383 25.54 -35.24 -19.12
C HIS A 383 24.84 -33.90 -18.80
N LEU A 384 25.39 -33.10 -17.88
CA LEU A 384 24.90 -31.74 -17.57
C LEU A 384 25.40 -30.68 -18.57
N MET A 385 26.36 -31.02 -19.44
CA MET A 385 26.91 -30.09 -20.43
C MET A 385 25.82 -29.66 -21.42
N LEU A 386 25.66 -28.34 -21.56
CA LEU A 386 24.72 -27.75 -22.52
C LEU A 386 25.32 -27.70 -23.92
N GLU A 387 24.49 -27.94 -24.93
CA GLU A 387 24.86 -27.90 -26.34
C GLU A 387 25.03 -26.47 -26.86
N ALA A 388 25.74 -26.27 -27.97
CA ALA A 388 25.90 -24.96 -28.59
C ALA A 388 24.56 -24.30 -28.96
N SER A 389 23.58 -25.10 -29.43
CA SER A 389 22.22 -24.66 -29.72
C SER A 389 21.48 -24.14 -28.47
N GLU A 390 21.70 -24.79 -27.32
CA GLU A 390 21.14 -24.41 -26.04
C GLU A 390 21.76 -23.10 -25.54
N TRP A 391 23.08 -22.94 -25.64
CA TRP A 391 23.76 -21.67 -25.33
C TRP A 391 23.28 -20.50 -26.18
N ASN A 392 23.10 -20.72 -27.49
CA ASN A 392 22.51 -19.69 -28.37
C ASN A 392 21.09 -19.31 -27.94
N THR A 393 20.31 -20.28 -27.45
CA THR A 393 18.95 -20.02 -26.94
C THR A 393 19.00 -19.26 -25.61
N ILE A 394 19.94 -19.58 -24.72
CA ILE A 394 20.19 -18.83 -23.48
C ILE A 394 20.52 -17.37 -23.80
N GLU A 395 21.42 -17.13 -24.76
CA GLU A 395 21.77 -15.79 -25.20
C GLU A 395 20.56 -15.02 -25.75
N GLY A 396 19.77 -15.64 -26.63
CA GLY A 396 18.54 -15.04 -27.14
C GLY A 396 17.50 -14.72 -26.06
N LEU A 397 17.37 -15.57 -25.03
CA LEU A 397 16.49 -15.29 -23.88
C LEU A 397 17.01 -14.13 -23.03
N VAL A 398 18.32 -14.06 -22.79
CA VAL A 398 18.93 -12.95 -22.05
C VAL A 398 18.66 -11.64 -22.78
N GLU A 399 18.89 -11.58 -24.08
CA GLU A 399 18.63 -10.40 -24.92
C GLU A 399 17.14 -10.01 -24.95
N LEU A 400 16.23 -10.99 -25.01
CA LEU A 400 14.80 -10.76 -24.97
C LEU A 400 14.33 -10.15 -23.64
N LEU A 401 14.88 -10.62 -22.52
CA LEU A 401 14.45 -10.21 -21.18
C LEU A 401 15.15 -8.93 -20.67
N GLN A 402 16.31 -8.56 -21.21
CA GLN A 402 17.03 -7.34 -20.79
C GLN A 402 16.15 -6.07 -20.83
N PRO A 403 15.40 -5.77 -21.90
CA PRO A 403 14.58 -4.56 -21.94
C PRO A 403 13.49 -4.54 -20.86
N PHE A 404 12.91 -5.70 -20.51
CA PHE A 404 11.93 -5.78 -19.42
C PHE A 404 12.56 -5.45 -18.06
N LYS A 405 13.80 -5.92 -17.81
CA LYS A 405 14.56 -5.56 -16.60
C LYS A 405 14.83 -4.06 -16.55
N GLN A 406 15.24 -3.45 -17.65
CA GLN A 406 15.47 -1.99 -17.72
C GLN A 406 14.19 -1.18 -17.47
N VAL A 407 13.04 -1.64 -17.99
CA VAL A 407 11.75 -1.02 -17.70
C VAL A 407 11.41 -1.13 -16.22
N ALA A 408 11.61 -2.30 -15.61
CA ALA A 408 11.39 -2.51 -14.19
C ALA A 408 12.26 -1.57 -13.34
N GLU A 409 13.56 -1.49 -13.62
CA GLU A 409 14.51 -0.59 -12.93
C GLU A 409 14.12 0.88 -13.08
N MET A 410 13.69 1.30 -14.28
CA MET A 410 13.21 2.66 -14.53
C MET A 410 11.96 3.00 -13.71
N MET A 411 11.01 2.08 -13.62
CA MET A 411 9.79 2.28 -12.84
C MET A 411 10.07 2.32 -11.34
N SER A 412 10.96 1.46 -10.86
CA SER A 412 11.44 1.44 -9.47
C SER A 412 12.20 2.71 -9.10
N ALA A 413 13.02 3.26 -9.99
CA ALA A 413 13.72 4.51 -9.71
C ALA A 413 12.82 5.77 -9.79
N SER A 414 11.56 5.63 -10.22
CA SER A 414 10.69 6.78 -10.49
C SER A 414 10.06 7.35 -9.22
N LYS A 415 10.21 8.67 -9.05
CA LYS A 415 9.65 9.42 -7.90
C LYS A 415 8.27 10.03 -8.19
N TYR A 416 7.69 9.75 -9.34
CA TYR A 416 6.44 10.34 -9.82
C TYR A 416 5.58 9.26 -10.53
N PRO A 417 4.29 9.51 -10.83
CA PRO A 417 3.39 8.50 -11.37
C PRO A 417 3.95 7.81 -12.61
N THR A 418 4.03 6.49 -12.55
CA THR A 418 4.50 5.65 -13.65
C THR A 418 3.40 5.35 -14.67
N ILE A 419 2.14 5.67 -14.36
CA ILE A 419 0.99 5.40 -15.26
C ILE A 419 1.14 6.10 -16.62
N SER A 420 1.72 7.30 -16.64
CA SER A 420 1.96 8.04 -17.90
C SER A 420 3.05 7.42 -18.77
N MET A 421 3.93 6.59 -18.19
CA MET A 421 5.00 5.90 -18.90
C MET A 421 4.53 4.63 -19.59
N VAL A 422 3.40 4.04 -19.17
CA VAL A 422 2.95 2.72 -19.63
C VAL A 422 2.80 2.69 -21.16
N LYS A 423 2.13 3.68 -21.77
CA LYS A 423 1.91 3.68 -23.22
C LYS A 423 3.21 3.82 -24.03
N PRO A 424 4.13 4.77 -23.73
CA PRO A 424 5.45 4.81 -24.36
C PRO A 424 6.26 3.52 -24.21
N LEU A 425 6.26 2.92 -23.01
CA LEU A 425 6.99 1.69 -22.72
C LEU A 425 6.42 0.49 -23.50
N LEU A 426 5.09 0.34 -23.54
CA LEU A 426 4.43 -0.68 -24.34
C LEU A 426 4.75 -0.51 -25.84
N HIS A 427 4.71 0.72 -26.35
CA HIS A 427 5.06 1.00 -27.74
C HIS A 427 6.51 0.61 -28.05
N MET A 428 7.46 0.95 -27.17
CA MET A 428 8.86 0.55 -27.30
C MET A 428 9.02 -0.97 -27.29
N LEU A 429 8.45 -1.65 -26.29
CA LEU A 429 8.57 -3.11 -26.14
C LEU A 429 7.95 -3.85 -27.32
N LEU A 430 6.73 -3.49 -27.74
CA LEU A 430 6.03 -4.17 -28.83
C LEU A 430 6.72 -3.98 -30.18
N ASN A 431 7.19 -2.76 -30.49
CA ASN A 431 7.72 -2.46 -31.82
C ASN A 431 9.24 -2.64 -31.96
N THR A 432 9.98 -2.71 -30.85
CA THR A 432 11.44 -2.86 -30.86
C THR A 432 11.89 -4.20 -30.28
N THR A 433 11.47 -4.53 -29.07
CA THR A 433 11.92 -5.74 -28.35
C THR A 433 11.24 -7.01 -28.86
N LEU A 434 9.92 -6.95 -29.01
CA LEU A 434 9.06 -8.09 -29.34
C LEU A 434 8.82 -8.23 -30.86
N ASN A 435 9.36 -7.31 -31.65
CA ASN A 435 9.34 -7.45 -33.10
C ASN A 435 10.24 -8.63 -33.52
N ILE A 436 9.69 -9.50 -34.36
CA ILE A 436 10.37 -10.71 -34.83
C ILE A 436 11.36 -10.31 -35.93
N LYS A 437 12.61 -10.71 -35.76
CA LYS A 437 13.68 -10.49 -36.73
C LYS A 437 13.94 -11.77 -37.52
N GLU A 438 14.40 -11.64 -38.76
CA GLU A 438 14.67 -12.79 -39.64
C GLU A 438 15.71 -13.77 -39.05
N ASN A 439 16.65 -13.25 -38.26
CA ASN A 439 17.72 -14.03 -37.64
C ASN A 439 17.37 -14.56 -36.24
N ASP A 440 16.15 -14.33 -35.75
CA ASP A 440 15.74 -14.86 -34.45
C ASP A 440 15.67 -16.39 -34.48
N LEU A 441 16.14 -17.04 -33.40
CA LEU A 441 15.88 -18.46 -33.19
C LEU A 441 14.37 -18.70 -33.10
N LYS A 442 13.90 -19.82 -33.66
CA LYS A 442 12.47 -20.16 -33.71
C LYS A 442 11.80 -20.07 -32.34
N GLU A 443 12.49 -20.56 -31.30
CA GLU A 443 12.00 -20.56 -29.92
C GLU A 443 11.87 -19.15 -29.35
N ILE A 444 12.77 -18.23 -29.73
CA ILE A 444 12.75 -16.82 -29.32
C ILE A 444 11.64 -16.07 -30.06
N SER A 445 11.44 -16.32 -31.36
CA SER A 445 10.31 -15.76 -32.11
C SER A 445 8.98 -16.15 -31.50
N MET A 446 8.80 -17.43 -31.16
CA MET A 446 7.60 -17.90 -30.46
C MET A 446 7.42 -17.24 -29.08
N ALA A 447 8.50 -17.07 -28.31
CA ALA A 447 8.44 -16.36 -27.03
C ALA A 447 8.00 -14.90 -27.21
N LYS A 448 8.56 -14.19 -28.21
CA LYS A 448 8.17 -12.82 -28.55
C LYS A 448 6.70 -12.72 -28.91
N GLU A 449 6.19 -13.62 -29.75
CA GLU A 449 4.76 -13.67 -30.13
C GLU A 449 3.84 -13.84 -28.92
N VAL A 450 4.18 -14.78 -28.03
CA VAL A 450 3.38 -15.05 -26.81
C VAL A 450 3.35 -13.83 -25.90
N ILE A 451 4.51 -13.21 -25.64
CA ILE A 451 4.60 -12.01 -24.78
C ILE A 451 3.85 -10.84 -25.44
N ALA A 452 4.06 -10.59 -26.73
CA ALA A 452 3.39 -9.51 -27.46
C ALA A 452 1.88 -9.66 -27.44
N LYS A 453 1.37 -10.88 -27.64
CA LYS A 453 -0.06 -11.17 -27.60
C LYS A 453 -0.67 -10.85 -26.23
N GLU A 454 0.00 -11.22 -25.14
CA GLU A 454 -0.45 -10.93 -23.77
C GLU A 454 -0.54 -9.41 -23.54
N LEU A 455 0.51 -8.66 -23.91
CA LEU A 455 0.55 -7.20 -23.74
C LEU A 455 -0.51 -6.49 -24.59
N SER A 456 -0.63 -6.83 -25.88
CA SER A 456 -1.61 -6.23 -26.79
C SER A 456 -3.04 -6.55 -26.37
N THR A 457 -3.32 -7.79 -25.95
CA THR A 457 -4.66 -8.17 -25.48
C THR A 457 -5.06 -7.39 -24.23
N THR A 458 -4.13 -7.20 -23.31
CA THR A 458 -4.38 -6.49 -22.06
C THR A 458 -4.60 -4.99 -22.28
N TYR A 459 -3.72 -4.35 -23.05
CA TYR A 459 -3.64 -2.88 -23.09
C TYR A 459 -4.12 -2.22 -24.39
N GLN A 460 -4.08 -2.92 -25.53
CA GLN A 460 -4.47 -2.34 -26.82
C GLN A 460 -5.88 -2.79 -27.26
N HIS A 461 -6.26 -4.03 -26.95
CA HIS A 461 -7.57 -4.58 -27.34
C HIS A 461 -8.71 -4.17 -26.40
N THR A 462 -8.41 -3.49 -25.29
CA THR A 462 -9.40 -2.93 -24.36
C THR A 462 -9.50 -1.41 -24.56
N PRO A 463 -10.49 -0.89 -25.32
CA PRO A 463 -10.50 0.52 -25.75
C PRO A 463 -10.51 1.53 -24.60
N GLU A 464 -11.19 1.21 -23.50
CA GLU A 464 -11.28 2.07 -22.32
C GLU A 464 -9.91 2.23 -21.64
N ILE A 465 -9.18 1.13 -21.47
CA ILE A 465 -7.82 1.14 -20.92
C ILE A 465 -6.88 1.86 -21.88
N ASP A 466 -6.97 1.57 -23.18
CA ASP A 466 -6.10 2.19 -24.18
C ASP A 466 -6.27 3.72 -24.22
N MET A 467 -7.52 4.19 -24.27
CA MET A 467 -7.84 5.62 -24.21
C MET A 467 -7.41 6.24 -22.89
N PHE A 468 -7.63 5.55 -21.76
CA PHE A 468 -7.19 6.03 -20.45
C PHE A 468 -5.68 6.26 -20.41
N LEU A 469 -4.90 5.28 -20.88
CA LEU A 469 -3.44 5.37 -20.93
C LEU A 469 -2.98 6.46 -21.90
N ASN A 470 -3.64 6.62 -23.05
CA ASN A 470 -3.33 7.69 -24.00
C ASN A 470 -3.53 9.09 -23.36
N VAL A 471 -4.62 9.29 -22.59
CA VAL A 471 -4.86 10.54 -21.85
C VAL A 471 -3.82 10.74 -20.73
N ALA A 472 -3.55 9.71 -19.93
CA ALA A 472 -2.55 9.79 -18.86
C ALA A 472 -1.15 10.14 -19.41
N THR A 473 -0.76 9.57 -20.56
CA THR A 473 0.49 9.89 -21.26
C THR A 473 0.46 11.27 -21.90
N PHE A 474 -0.67 11.71 -22.46
CA PHE A 474 -0.81 13.05 -23.05
C PHE A 474 -0.55 14.16 -22.02
N LEU A 475 -1.06 13.98 -20.81
CA LEU A 475 -0.89 14.93 -19.70
C LEU A 475 0.54 14.95 -19.14
N ASP A 476 1.42 14.03 -19.58
CA ASP A 476 2.85 14.08 -19.26
C ASP A 476 3.57 15.05 -20.22
N PRO A 477 4.19 16.13 -19.70
CA PRO A 477 4.90 17.10 -20.53
C PRO A 477 6.04 16.51 -21.37
N ARG A 478 6.54 15.32 -21.00
CA ARG A 478 7.58 14.58 -21.73
C ARG A 478 7.03 13.82 -22.93
N TYR A 479 5.78 13.35 -22.85
CA TYR A 479 5.19 12.44 -23.83
C TYR A 479 4.00 13.02 -24.61
N LYS A 480 3.56 14.24 -24.28
CA LYS A 480 2.39 14.94 -24.86
C LYS A 480 2.26 15.00 -26.39
N LYS A 481 3.34 14.72 -27.14
CA LYS A 481 3.32 14.67 -28.61
C LYS A 481 2.70 13.39 -29.18
N LEU A 482 2.67 12.30 -28.41
CA LEU A 482 2.10 11.00 -28.78
C LEU A 482 2.47 10.55 -30.22
N PRO A 483 3.76 10.44 -30.57
CA PRO A 483 4.20 10.20 -31.95
C PRO A 483 3.69 8.86 -32.53
N PHE A 484 3.36 7.90 -31.66
CA PHE A 484 2.87 6.58 -32.00
C PHE A 484 1.38 6.52 -32.35
N LEU A 485 0.63 7.60 -32.14
CA LEU A 485 -0.77 7.72 -32.55
C LEU A 485 -0.89 8.47 -33.88
N SER A 486 -1.90 8.12 -34.67
CA SER A 486 -2.33 8.89 -35.84
C SER A 486 -2.89 10.26 -35.44
N ALA A 487 -3.00 11.19 -36.40
CA ALA A 487 -3.57 12.51 -36.14
C ALA A 487 -5.03 12.43 -35.62
N PHE A 488 -5.80 11.46 -36.12
CA PHE A 488 -7.18 11.23 -35.67
C PHE A 488 -7.24 10.75 -34.23
N GLU A 489 -6.41 9.75 -33.85
CA GLU A 489 -6.34 9.26 -32.48
C GLU A 489 -5.87 10.34 -31.51
N ARG A 490 -4.88 11.16 -31.89
CA ARG A 490 -4.46 12.33 -31.07
C ARG A 490 -5.61 13.31 -30.85
N GLN A 491 -6.40 13.59 -31.88
CA GLN A 491 -7.59 14.45 -31.74
C GLN A 491 -8.62 13.84 -30.78
N GLN A 492 -8.83 12.52 -30.81
CA GLN A 492 -9.72 11.85 -29.86
C GLN A 492 -9.25 11.98 -28.41
N VAL A 493 -7.94 11.85 -28.17
CA VAL A 493 -7.34 12.05 -26.84
C VAL A 493 -7.53 13.49 -26.37
N GLU A 494 -7.28 14.47 -27.24
CA GLU A 494 -7.49 15.89 -26.93
C GLU A 494 -8.96 16.19 -26.61
N ASN A 495 -9.89 15.68 -27.42
CA ASN A 495 -11.33 15.82 -27.17
C ASN A 495 -11.70 15.22 -25.81
N ARG A 496 -11.15 14.05 -25.47
CA ARG A 496 -11.41 13.43 -24.17
C ARG A 496 -10.92 14.29 -23.01
N VAL A 497 -9.73 14.88 -23.12
CA VAL A 497 -9.22 15.81 -22.09
C VAL A 497 -10.14 17.01 -21.92
N VAL A 498 -10.64 17.58 -23.02
CA VAL A 498 -11.60 18.70 -23.00
C VAL A 498 -12.91 18.29 -22.32
N GLU A 499 -13.47 17.13 -22.66
CA GLU A 499 -14.69 16.60 -22.03
C GLU A 499 -14.54 16.40 -20.53
N GLU A 500 -13.41 15.82 -20.10
CA GLU A 500 -13.09 15.62 -18.69
C GLU A 500 -12.93 16.95 -17.95
N ALA A 501 -12.24 17.92 -18.55
CA ALA A 501 -12.08 19.26 -18.00
C ALA A 501 -13.43 19.99 -17.84
N LYS A 502 -14.32 19.90 -18.85
CA LYS A 502 -15.67 20.47 -18.80
C LYS A 502 -16.49 19.87 -17.67
N SER A 503 -16.50 18.54 -17.56
CA SER A 503 -17.24 17.83 -16.50
C SER A 503 -16.77 18.24 -15.09
N LEU A 504 -15.47 18.53 -14.91
CA LEU A 504 -14.95 19.02 -13.64
C LEU A 504 -15.41 20.44 -13.30
N LEU A 505 -15.50 21.34 -14.28
CA LEU A 505 -16.02 22.70 -14.05
C LEU A 505 -17.51 22.72 -13.72
N GLU A 506 -18.31 21.88 -14.39
CA GLU A 506 -19.75 21.75 -14.12
C GLU A 506 -20.02 21.30 -12.68
N LYS A 507 -19.28 20.29 -12.20
CA LYS A 507 -19.39 19.80 -10.80
C LYS A 507 -19.03 20.86 -9.76
N VAL A 508 -18.08 21.75 -10.07
CA VAL A 508 -17.74 22.87 -9.18
C VAL A 508 -18.90 23.85 -9.10
N LYS A 509 -19.58 24.14 -10.22
CA LYS A 509 -20.77 25.00 -10.24
C LYS A 509 -21.90 24.47 -9.36
N GLU A 510 -22.23 23.18 -9.50
CA GLU A 510 -23.30 22.54 -8.73
C GLU A 510 -23.04 22.55 -7.22
N ASN A 511 -21.78 22.37 -6.80
CA ASN A 511 -21.39 22.46 -5.40
C ASN A 511 -21.42 23.89 -4.85
N THR A 512 -21.09 24.90 -5.65
CA THR A 512 -21.17 26.31 -5.27
C THR A 512 -22.63 26.74 -5.05
N PHE A 513 -23.54 26.40 -5.97
CA PHE A 513 -24.98 26.70 -5.83
C PHE A 513 -25.61 26.03 -4.59
N ARG A 514 -25.23 24.78 -4.28
CA ARG A 514 -25.72 24.10 -3.06
C ARG A 514 -25.21 24.69 -1.75
N THR A 515 -24.10 25.43 -1.78
CA THR A 515 -23.54 26.09 -0.60
C THR A 515 -24.23 27.43 -0.35
N GLU A 516 -24.63 28.14 -1.41
CA GLU A 516 -25.37 29.41 -1.33
C GLU A 516 -26.83 29.23 -0.87
N GLU A 517 -27.51 28.14 -1.26
CA GLU A 517 -28.88 27.85 -0.80
C GLU A 517 -28.98 27.63 0.73
N LYS A 518 -27.89 27.23 1.40
CA LYS A 518 -27.88 27.10 2.88
C LYS A 518 -27.80 28.44 3.62
N PHE A 519 -27.49 29.55 2.94
CA PHE A 519 -27.41 30.89 3.54
C PHE A 519 -28.70 31.71 3.41
N PHE A 520 -29.72 31.22 2.70
CA PHE A 520 -31.03 31.89 2.58
C PHE A 520 -32.18 31.14 3.27
N ALA A 521 -31.92 30.51 4.42
CA ALA A 521 -33.00 30.17 5.34
C ALA A 521 -33.44 31.45 6.07
N VAL A 522 -34.58 32.00 5.65
CA VAL A 522 -35.26 33.14 6.25
C VAL A 522 -35.37 32.95 7.76
N SER A 523 -34.70 33.82 8.53
CA SER A 523 -34.86 33.91 9.96
C SER A 523 -35.94 34.95 10.25
N GLU A 524 -37.14 34.49 10.61
CA GLU A 524 -38.15 35.33 11.25
C GLU A 524 -37.76 35.56 12.71
N GLU A 525 -37.38 36.77 13.08
CA GLU A 525 -37.45 37.24 14.47
C GLU A 525 -37.87 38.73 14.57
N PRO A 526 -38.48 39.14 15.71
CA PRO A 526 -39.50 40.20 15.78
C PRO A 526 -38.94 41.62 16.01
N PRO A 527 -39.77 42.68 15.91
CA PRO A 527 -39.28 44.05 15.80
C PRO A 527 -39.06 44.70 17.16
N VAL A 528 -37.83 45.13 17.48
CA VAL A 528 -37.60 46.08 18.58
C VAL A 528 -36.50 47.12 18.26
N LYS A 529 -36.99 48.36 18.11
CA LYS A 529 -36.44 49.69 18.42
C LYS A 529 -35.10 50.16 17.81
N LYS A 530 -35.28 51.19 16.97
CA LYS A 530 -34.34 52.23 16.50
C LYS A 530 -33.23 52.61 17.50
N ILE A 531 -31.99 52.54 17.03
CA ILE A 531 -30.92 53.46 17.39
C ILE A 531 -30.42 54.09 16.09
N ILE A 532 -30.54 55.41 15.98
CA ILE A 532 -29.97 56.24 14.91
C ILE A 532 -28.61 56.73 15.42
N ILE A 533 -27.51 56.31 14.80
CA ILE A 533 -26.29 57.13 14.64
C ILE A 533 -25.71 56.85 13.24
N SER A 534 -25.44 57.94 12.54
CA SER A 534 -24.89 58.11 11.20
C SER A 534 -23.41 57.70 11.05
N SER A 535 -23.03 57.09 9.93
CA SER A 535 -22.16 57.69 8.89
C SER A 535 -21.64 56.63 7.90
N THR A 536 -22.09 56.76 6.65
CA THR A 536 -21.49 56.33 5.36
C THR A 536 -20.23 55.42 5.33
N PRO A 537 -20.26 54.27 4.63
CA PRO A 537 -19.12 53.74 3.87
C PRO A 537 -19.07 54.35 2.44
N PRO A 538 -17.92 54.28 1.72
CA PRO A 538 -17.67 55.07 0.51
C PRO A 538 -18.43 54.56 -0.74
N PRO A 539 -18.52 55.37 -1.82
CA PRO A 539 -19.29 55.05 -3.04
C PRO A 539 -18.75 53.86 -3.85
N THR A 540 -17.54 53.40 -3.55
CA THR A 540 -16.82 52.40 -4.36
C THR A 540 -17.50 51.03 -4.35
N SER A 541 -18.18 50.65 -3.25
CA SER A 541 -18.89 49.37 -3.18
C SER A 541 -20.16 49.35 -4.04
N VAL A 542 -20.86 50.48 -4.16
CA VAL A 542 -22.08 50.59 -4.95
C VAL A 542 -21.75 50.63 -6.44
N ILE A 543 -20.72 51.37 -6.82
CA ILE A 543 -20.24 51.39 -8.21
C ILE A 543 -19.71 50.01 -8.60
N ASN A 544 -18.92 49.34 -7.75
CA ASN A 544 -18.46 47.98 -8.04
C ASN A 544 -19.61 46.98 -8.15
N ASN A 545 -20.66 47.11 -7.35
CA ASN A 545 -21.85 46.25 -7.45
C ASN A 545 -22.65 46.55 -8.73
N MET A 546 -22.83 47.81 -9.10
CA MET A 546 -23.48 48.19 -10.37
C MET A 546 -22.64 47.78 -11.58
N LEU A 547 -21.32 47.91 -11.52
CA LEU A 547 -20.40 47.42 -12.54
C LEU A 547 -20.45 45.89 -12.61
N ALA A 548 -20.52 45.18 -11.49
CA ALA A 548 -20.72 43.73 -11.49
C ALA A 548 -22.07 43.34 -12.10
N GLU A 549 -23.13 44.10 -11.85
CA GLU A 549 -24.46 43.84 -12.43
C GLU A 549 -24.52 44.13 -13.96
N ILE A 550 -23.69 45.08 -14.44
CA ILE A 550 -23.58 45.45 -15.86
C ILE A 550 -22.61 44.55 -16.63
N PHE A 551 -21.46 44.20 -16.03
CA PHE A 551 -20.33 43.54 -16.69
C PHE A 551 -20.14 42.07 -16.26
N CYS A 552 -20.74 41.63 -15.17
CA CYS A 552 -20.71 40.25 -14.67
C CYS A 552 -22.13 39.67 -14.68
N GLN A 553 -22.76 39.64 -15.86
CA GLN A 553 -24.04 38.93 -16.05
C GLN A 553 -23.79 37.42 -15.90
N THR A 554 -23.93 36.89 -14.69
CA THR A 554 -23.80 35.46 -14.42
C THR A 554 -25.14 34.76 -14.61
N GLY A 555 -25.24 33.93 -15.65
CA GLY A 555 -26.32 32.96 -15.80
C GLY A 555 -26.82 32.76 -17.22
N GLY A 556 -26.24 31.79 -17.94
CA GLY A 556 -26.76 31.33 -19.23
C GLY A 556 -25.77 30.46 -20.03
N VAL A 557 -26.18 30.05 -21.23
CA VAL A 557 -25.40 29.28 -22.23
C VAL A 557 -24.02 29.91 -22.51
N GLU A 558 -23.89 31.22 -22.31
CA GLU A 558 -22.65 32.00 -22.44
C GLU A 558 -21.54 31.50 -21.49
N ASP A 559 -21.88 31.03 -20.28
CA ASP A 559 -20.88 30.47 -19.34
C ASP A 559 -20.25 29.16 -19.87
N GLN A 560 -21.01 28.34 -20.61
CA GLN A 560 -20.52 27.06 -21.13
C GLN A 560 -19.60 27.25 -22.34
N GLU A 561 -19.91 28.22 -23.21
CA GLU A 561 -19.05 28.59 -24.32
C GLU A 561 -17.75 29.24 -23.84
N GLU A 562 -17.82 30.11 -22.82
CA GLU A 562 -16.65 30.73 -22.20
C GLU A 562 -15.72 29.68 -21.55
N TRP A 563 -16.27 28.74 -20.79
CA TRP A 563 -15.48 27.64 -20.21
C TRP A 563 -14.86 26.74 -21.27
N HIS A 564 -15.61 26.47 -22.34
CA HIS A 564 -15.08 25.70 -23.45
C HIS A 564 -13.89 26.41 -24.09
N ALA A 565 -14.01 27.72 -24.35
CA ALA A 565 -12.94 28.53 -24.88
C ALA A 565 -11.73 28.56 -23.94
N GLN A 566 -11.95 28.74 -22.63
CA GLN A 566 -10.90 28.74 -21.62
C GLN A 566 -10.13 27.41 -21.58
N ILE A 567 -10.84 26.27 -21.58
CA ILE A 567 -10.20 24.95 -21.59
C ILE A 567 -9.39 24.73 -22.88
N VAL A 568 -9.94 25.14 -24.03
CA VAL A 568 -9.26 25.00 -25.33
C VAL A 568 -8.01 25.88 -25.39
N GLU A 569 -8.07 27.10 -24.86
CA GLU A 569 -6.91 27.99 -24.73
C GLU A 569 -5.84 27.39 -23.80
N GLU A 570 -6.25 26.87 -22.63
CA GLU A 570 -5.37 26.22 -21.67
C GLU A 570 -4.67 25.00 -22.30
N LEU A 571 -5.42 24.16 -23.03
CA LEU A 571 -4.90 23.01 -23.75
C LEU A 571 -3.94 23.41 -24.88
N SER A 572 -4.28 24.48 -25.63
CA SER A 572 -3.41 25.04 -26.68
C SER A 572 -2.09 25.54 -26.08
N ASN A 573 -2.16 26.25 -24.96
CA ASN A 573 -0.99 26.70 -24.21
C ASN A 573 -0.14 25.49 -23.78
N PHE A 574 -0.73 24.48 -23.15
CA PHE A 574 -0.03 23.25 -22.74
C PHE A 574 0.71 22.59 -23.92
N LYS A 575 0.05 22.45 -25.08
CA LYS A 575 0.64 21.88 -26.30
C LYS A 575 1.80 22.73 -26.82
N SER A 576 1.69 24.06 -26.75
CA SER A 576 2.71 25.01 -27.22
C SER A 576 3.98 25.04 -26.36
N GLN A 577 3.88 24.67 -25.07
CA GLN A 577 5.04 24.63 -24.17
C GLN A 577 6.12 23.69 -24.71
N LYS A 578 7.39 23.95 -24.40
CA LYS A 578 8.49 23.04 -24.76
C LYS A 578 8.25 21.64 -24.16
N VAL A 579 8.57 20.59 -24.92
CA VAL A 579 8.56 19.21 -24.42
C VAL A 579 9.63 19.06 -23.34
N LEU A 580 9.24 18.47 -22.21
CA LEU A 580 10.12 18.23 -21.08
C LEU A 580 11.08 17.06 -21.38
N GLY A 581 12.31 17.12 -20.91
CA GLY A 581 13.28 16.05 -21.06
C GLY A 581 12.87 14.80 -20.28
N LEU A 582 13.27 13.61 -20.78
CA LEU A 582 12.86 12.32 -20.20
C LEU A 582 13.32 12.13 -18.74
N ASN A 583 14.46 12.74 -18.39
CA ASN A 583 15.08 12.65 -17.06
C ASN A 583 14.60 13.76 -16.09
N GLU A 584 13.72 14.65 -16.54
CA GLU A 584 13.19 15.75 -15.72
C GLU A 584 11.87 15.33 -15.04
N ASP A 585 11.53 16.00 -13.93
CA ASP A 585 10.36 15.70 -13.11
C ASP A 585 9.08 16.35 -13.67
N PRO A 586 8.09 15.57 -14.13
CA PRO A 586 6.85 16.10 -14.68
C PRO A 586 5.92 16.71 -13.62
N LEU A 587 5.93 16.22 -12.38
CA LEU A 587 5.12 16.81 -11.31
C LEU A 587 5.66 18.16 -10.87
N LYS A 588 6.99 18.30 -10.82
CA LYS A 588 7.63 19.60 -10.64
C LYS A 588 7.27 20.57 -11.76
N TRP A 589 7.29 20.11 -13.01
CA TRP A 589 6.90 20.94 -14.15
C TRP A 589 5.47 21.49 -14.04
N TRP A 590 4.53 20.64 -13.60
CA TRP A 590 3.14 21.03 -13.34
C TRP A 590 3.04 21.98 -12.15
N SER A 591 3.73 21.68 -11.05
CA SER A 591 3.77 22.49 -9.82
C SER A 591 4.22 23.92 -10.10
N ASP A 592 5.30 24.09 -10.87
CA ASP A 592 5.85 25.39 -11.26
C ASP A 592 4.89 26.21 -12.15
N ARG A 593 3.83 25.60 -12.68
CA ARG A 593 2.93 26.18 -13.69
C ARG A 593 1.44 26.07 -13.32
N LEU A 594 1.10 25.74 -12.08
CA LEU A 594 -0.31 25.63 -11.66
C LEU A 594 -1.11 26.91 -11.95
N ALA A 595 -0.50 28.08 -11.80
CA ALA A 595 -1.14 29.36 -12.11
C ALA A 595 -1.43 29.56 -13.61
N LEU A 596 -0.70 28.89 -14.50
CA LEU A 596 -0.94 28.93 -15.95
C LEU A 596 -2.02 27.94 -16.39
N PHE A 597 -2.31 26.94 -15.55
CA PHE A 597 -3.17 25.80 -15.87
C PHE A 597 -4.19 25.56 -14.75
N PRO A 598 -5.32 26.30 -14.72
CA PRO A 598 -6.30 26.18 -13.64
C PRO A 598 -7.13 24.88 -13.66
N VAL A 599 -7.28 24.21 -14.82
CA VAL A 599 -8.18 23.05 -14.97
C VAL A 599 -7.43 21.76 -15.27
N LEU A 600 -6.42 21.78 -16.14
CA LEU A 600 -5.69 20.56 -16.54
C LEU A 600 -5.05 19.79 -15.36
N PRO A 601 -4.50 20.42 -14.31
CA PRO A 601 -4.01 19.70 -13.13
C PRO A 601 -5.09 18.92 -12.39
N LYS A 602 -6.37 19.33 -12.46
CA LYS A 602 -7.47 18.56 -11.87
C LYS A 602 -7.78 17.31 -12.69
N VAL A 603 -7.67 17.39 -14.02
CA VAL A 603 -7.73 16.22 -14.90
C VAL A 603 -6.54 15.30 -14.62
N LEU A 604 -5.34 15.85 -14.49
CA LEU A 604 -4.13 15.12 -14.11
C LEU A 604 -4.33 14.35 -12.80
N GLN A 605 -4.86 14.98 -11.75
CA GLN A 605 -5.16 14.33 -10.47
C GLN A 605 -6.08 13.11 -10.63
N LYS A 606 -7.08 13.19 -11.51
CA LYS A 606 -8.02 12.09 -11.79
C LYS A 606 -7.37 10.90 -12.50
N TYR A 607 -6.44 11.15 -13.42
CA TYR A 607 -5.78 10.08 -14.18
C TYR A 607 -4.54 9.51 -13.47
N TRP A 608 -3.76 10.37 -12.82
CA TRP A 608 -2.49 9.99 -12.19
C TRP A 608 -2.65 9.45 -10.77
N CYS A 609 -3.87 9.44 -10.22
CA CYS A 609 -4.17 8.71 -8.99
C CYS A 609 -4.25 7.20 -9.19
N ILE A 610 -4.29 6.70 -10.43
CA ILE A 610 -4.22 5.27 -10.75
C ILE A 610 -2.76 4.91 -11.04
N LEU A 611 -2.29 3.81 -10.44
CA LEU A 611 -0.90 3.37 -10.60
C LEU A 611 -0.75 2.39 -11.76
N ALA A 612 0.46 2.33 -12.34
CA ALA A 612 0.80 1.30 -13.33
C ALA A 612 0.96 -0.10 -12.71
N THR A 613 1.28 -0.17 -11.41
CA THR A 613 1.55 -1.40 -10.66
C THR A 613 0.72 -1.48 -9.39
N ARG A 614 0.32 -2.70 -8.99
CA ARG A 614 -0.51 -2.94 -7.80
C ARG A 614 0.22 -2.78 -6.46
N VAL A 615 1.54 -2.77 -6.51
CA VAL A 615 2.46 -2.49 -5.39
C VAL A 615 3.60 -1.62 -5.91
N PHE A 616 4.41 -1.07 -5.01
CA PHE A 616 5.63 -0.36 -5.38
C PHE A 616 6.50 -1.21 -6.32
N PRO A 617 7.00 -0.66 -7.45
CA PRO A 617 7.73 -1.43 -8.45
C PRO A 617 8.94 -2.20 -7.90
N GLU A 618 9.62 -1.68 -6.88
CA GLU A 618 10.71 -2.32 -6.16
C GLU A 618 10.29 -3.67 -5.56
N ARG A 619 9.07 -3.72 -5.00
CA ARG A 619 8.48 -4.95 -4.45
C ARG A 619 8.01 -5.90 -5.55
N LEU A 620 7.64 -5.38 -6.71
CA LEU A 620 7.13 -6.18 -7.81
C LEU A 620 8.25 -6.82 -8.64
N PHE A 621 9.34 -6.08 -8.81
CA PHE A 621 10.40 -6.40 -9.75
C PHE A 621 11.72 -6.82 -9.09
N GLY A 622 11.92 -6.49 -7.81
CA GLY A 622 13.15 -6.77 -7.05
C GLY A 622 13.04 -7.95 -6.08
N SER A 623 14.15 -8.21 -5.36
CA SER A 623 14.22 -9.26 -4.33
C SER A 623 13.42 -8.91 -3.07
N SER A 624 13.08 -7.64 -2.87
CA SER A 624 12.28 -7.14 -1.75
C SER A 624 10.94 -7.84 -1.57
N ALA A 625 10.36 -8.38 -2.67
CA ALA A 625 9.16 -9.21 -2.61
C ALA A 625 9.32 -10.39 -1.64
N ASN A 626 10.49 -11.03 -1.64
CA ASN A 626 10.79 -12.18 -0.77
C ASN A 626 10.92 -11.75 0.68
N VAL A 627 11.68 -10.68 0.95
CA VAL A 627 11.85 -10.13 2.29
C VAL A 627 10.49 -9.77 2.90
N VAL A 628 9.65 -9.08 2.14
CA VAL A 628 8.30 -8.69 2.57
C VAL A 628 7.40 -9.92 2.74
N SER A 629 7.43 -10.88 1.82
CA SER A 629 6.67 -12.13 1.93
C SER A 629 7.07 -12.92 3.19
N ALA A 630 8.37 -13.06 3.45
CA ALA A 630 8.90 -13.71 4.64
C ALA A 630 8.50 -12.99 5.93
N LYS A 631 8.51 -11.65 5.94
CA LYS A 631 8.01 -10.84 7.06
C LYS A 631 6.51 -11.07 7.29
N ARG A 632 5.69 -10.96 6.25
CA ARG A 632 4.23 -11.20 6.29
C ARG A 632 3.89 -12.60 6.81
N ASN A 633 4.64 -13.62 6.38
CA ASN A 633 4.46 -15.02 6.79
C ASN A 633 4.67 -15.29 8.29
N ARG A 634 5.30 -14.36 9.02
CA ARG A 634 5.53 -14.48 10.47
C ARG A 634 4.41 -13.85 11.30
N LEU A 635 3.56 -13.02 10.71
CA LEU A 635 2.55 -12.26 11.44
C LEU A 635 1.38 -13.15 11.87
N ALA A 636 0.84 -12.93 13.06
CA ALA A 636 -0.35 -13.66 13.50
C ALA A 636 -1.62 -13.11 12.80
N PRO A 637 -2.60 -13.95 12.41
CA PRO A 637 -3.82 -13.50 11.72
C PRO A 637 -4.55 -12.36 12.44
N ALA A 638 -4.57 -12.38 13.77
CA ALA A 638 -5.27 -11.37 14.58
C ALA A 638 -4.66 -9.96 14.51
N HIS A 639 -3.42 -9.82 14.03
CA HIS A 639 -2.68 -8.55 14.00
C HIS A 639 -2.16 -8.18 12.61
N VAL A 640 -2.46 -9.00 11.60
CA VAL A 640 -1.93 -8.84 10.24
C VAL A 640 -2.32 -7.49 9.64
N ASP A 641 -3.58 -7.06 9.85
CA ASP A 641 -4.10 -5.78 9.35
C ASP A 641 -3.35 -4.60 9.99
N GLU A 642 -3.39 -4.49 11.33
CA GLU A 642 -2.77 -3.39 12.05
C GLU A 642 -1.25 -3.29 11.79
N GLN A 643 -0.54 -4.42 11.75
CA GLN A 643 0.90 -4.43 11.57
C GLN A 643 1.31 -4.10 10.13
N ILE A 644 0.60 -4.62 9.13
CA ILE A 644 0.86 -4.26 7.72
C ILE A 644 0.47 -2.80 7.48
N PHE A 645 -0.67 -2.35 7.99
CA PHE A 645 -1.09 -0.96 7.93
C PHE A 645 0.00 -0.02 8.48
N LEU A 646 0.54 -0.33 9.66
CA LEU A 646 1.60 0.46 10.25
C LEU A 646 2.90 0.40 9.45
N TYR A 647 3.31 -0.78 9.00
CA TYR A 647 4.51 -0.96 8.18
C TYR A 647 4.45 -0.14 6.88
N GLU A 648 3.36 -0.29 6.11
CA GLU A 648 3.23 0.35 4.80
C GLU A 648 3.08 1.87 4.94
N ASN A 649 2.38 2.36 5.96
CA ASN A 649 2.18 3.81 6.17
C ASN A 649 3.33 4.50 6.89
N SER A 650 4.20 3.77 7.59
CA SER A 650 5.39 4.35 8.23
C SER A 650 6.51 4.67 7.25
N ARG A 651 6.48 4.07 6.06
CA ARG A 651 7.53 4.23 5.06
C ARG A 651 7.27 5.50 4.27
N ASN A 652 8.26 6.38 4.23
CA ASN A 652 8.26 7.44 3.24
C ASN A 652 8.46 6.75 1.87
N GLY A 653 7.62 7.04 0.88
CA GLY A 653 7.68 6.41 -0.46
C GLY A 653 9.00 6.58 -1.23
N SER A 654 10.02 7.18 -0.61
CA SER A 654 11.39 7.35 -1.11
C SER A 654 12.42 6.44 -0.42
N GLU A 655 12.05 5.69 0.63
CA GLU A 655 12.96 4.76 1.31
C GLU A 655 12.94 3.39 0.62
N ALA A 656 14.12 2.96 0.17
CA ALA A 656 14.33 1.68 -0.50
C ALA A 656 13.76 0.52 0.36
N GLU A 657 13.05 -0.41 -0.29
CA GLU A 657 12.69 -1.65 0.40
C GLU A 657 13.97 -2.40 0.78
N PRO A 658 14.00 -3.11 1.91
CA PRO A 658 15.10 -4.02 2.18
C PRO A 658 15.13 -5.11 1.10
N GLU A 659 16.26 -5.20 0.42
CA GLU A 659 16.55 -6.23 -0.58
C GLU A 659 17.30 -7.39 0.09
N ASP A 660 17.10 -8.60 -0.42
CA ASP A 660 18.02 -9.70 -0.12
C ASP A 660 19.35 -9.37 -0.82
N GLU A 661 20.42 -9.16 -0.05
CA GLU A 661 21.77 -9.11 -0.63
C GLU A 661 22.07 -10.50 -1.21
N ASP A 662 22.25 -10.57 -2.53
CA ASP A 662 22.68 -11.80 -3.20
C ASP A 662 24.14 -12.02 -2.76
N GLU A 663 24.37 -12.83 -1.72
CA GLU A 663 25.69 -13.29 -1.22
C GLU A 663 26.40 -14.18 -2.27
N GLY A 664 26.42 -13.76 -3.53
CA GLY A 664 27.08 -14.42 -4.65
C GLY A 664 28.59 -14.15 -4.71
N GLU A 665 29.10 -13.30 -3.81
CA GLU A 665 30.52 -13.19 -3.51
C GLU A 665 30.90 -14.30 -2.53
N TRP A 666 31.98 -15.01 -2.84
CA TRP A 666 32.51 -16.02 -1.95
C TRP A 666 32.77 -15.38 -0.59
N GLY A 667 32.12 -15.88 0.46
CA GLY A 667 32.37 -15.50 1.85
C GLY A 667 33.76 -15.97 2.33
N LEU A 668 34.81 -15.61 1.62
CA LEU A 668 36.21 -15.79 1.98
C LEU A 668 36.88 -14.42 1.92
N GLU A 669 36.93 -13.80 3.08
CA GLU A 669 37.93 -12.85 3.57
C GLU A 669 38.66 -12.03 2.48
N GLN A 670 38.42 -10.70 2.51
CA GLN A 670 39.47 -9.75 2.21
C GLN A 670 40.65 -10.02 3.14
N GLU A 671 41.54 -10.95 2.77
CA GLU A 671 42.94 -10.77 3.10
C GLU A 671 43.35 -9.47 2.40
N GLN A 672 43.28 -8.39 3.17
CA GLN A 672 43.92 -7.13 2.85
C GLN A 672 45.36 -7.46 2.50
N ILE A 673 45.66 -7.47 1.20
CA ILE A 673 47.01 -7.36 0.69
C ILE A 673 47.49 -5.98 1.13
N PHE A 674 48.03 -5.91 2.35
CA PHE A 674 48.91 -4.83 2.75
C PHE A 674 50.13 -4.93 1.85
N ASN A 675 50.17 -4.07 0.84
CA ASN A 675 51.40 -3.77 0.11
C ASN A 675 52.41 -3.20 1.12
N LEU A 676 53.27 -4.08 1.63
CA LEU A 676 54.49 -3.74 2.33
C LEU A 676 55.48 -3.20 1.28
N ASN A 677 55.39 -1.91 1.02
CA ASN A 677 56.50 -1.07 0.57
C ASN A 677 56.13 0.38 0.84
N ASP A 678 56.43 0.85 2.05
CA ASP A 678 57.37 1.95 2.17
C ASP A 678 57.92 2.02 3.60
N SER A 679 59.25 2.12 3.63
CA SER A 679 60.06 2.15 4.82
C SER A 679 60.40 3.60 5.14
N VAL A 680 59.83 4.17 6.21
CA VAL A 680 60.49 5.24 6.97
C VAL A 680 60.15 5.13 8.45
N ASN A 681 61.21 4.85 9.22
CA ASN A 681 61.37 4.96 10.68
C ASN A 681 60.56 6.08 11.35
N VAL A 682 59.87 5.77 12.47
CA VAL A 682 60.13 6.41 13.77
C VAL A 682 59.81 5.42 14.90
N ASN A 683 60.75 5.34 15.85
CA ASN A 683 60.87 4.55 17.06
C ASN A 683 59.70 4.59 18.08
N ASN A 684 59.79 3.59 18.98
CA ASN A 684 59.34 3.53 20.39
C ASN A 684 57.89 3.08 20.65
N ASN A 685 57.57 2.17 21.58
CA ASN A 685 58.31 1.21 22.41
C ASN A 685 57.25 0.48 23.28
N PHE A 686 57.43 -0.82 23.56
CA PHE A 686 56.89 -1.58 24.72
C PHE A 686 55.37 -1.91 24.81
N PHE A 687 54.85 -3.08 25.23
CA PHE A 687 55.30 -4.40 25.76
C PHE A 687 54.10 -5.37 25.50
N ASN A 688 54.19 -6.45 24.73
CA ASN A 688 54.50 -7.84 25.12
C ASN A 688 53.76 -8.38 26.38
N ILE A 689 52.90 -9.42 26.23
CA ILE A 689 53.07 -10.78 26.83
C ILE A 689 51.80 -11.67 26.74
N ARG A 690 51.97 -12.76 25.98
CA ARG A 690 51.63 -14.20 26.18
C ARG A 690 50.18 -14.72 26.22
N ASP A 691 49.85 -15.42 25.14
CA ASP A 691 49.70 -16.89 25.05
C ASP A 691 49.59 -17.72 26.33
N SER A 692 48.53 -18.54 26.37
CA SER A 692 48.61 -19.94 26.79
C SER A 692 47.41 -20.71 26.23
N GLY A 693 47.68 -21.67 25.34
CA GLY A 693 46.68 -22.52 24.70
C GLY A 693 46.44 -23.89 25.36
N PHE A 694 45.59 -24.63 24.65
CA PHE A 694 45.46 -26.10 24.54
C PHE A 694 45.18 -26.94 25.80
N VAL A 695 44.02 -27.61 25.81
CA VAL A 695 43.86 -28.99 25.28
C VAL A 695 42.60 -29.06 24.44
#